data_AF-A0A6J0DT04-F1
#
_entry.id   AF-A0A6J0DT04-F1
#
_cell.length_a   1.000
_cell.length_b   1.000
_cell.length_c   1.000
_cell.angle_alpha   90.00
_cell.angle_beta   90.00
_cell.angle_gamma   90.00
#
_symmetry.space_group_name_H-M   'P 1'
#
loop_
_entity.id
_entity.type
_entity.pdbx_description
1 polymer ?
#
loop_
_entity_poly.entity_id
_entity_poly.type
_entity_poly.pdbx_seq_one_letter_code
_entity_poly.pdbx_strand_id
1 'polypeptide(L)'
;MNDFYNSMCQDIEIKPLMLEEGQVCVVYCQELKCWCRAVIKSIISSADHYLAECFLVDFAKYIPVKSKNIRVAVESFMQLPYRAKKFRLYCTKPVTLHIDFCEDTAEIVPATKWDSAAIQYFQNILRATTQVEAKLCAVEEDTFEVYLYATIKNEKVCVNDDLVAKNFAYYVSPVGNKNLNTFEKPRPSLNSVPCSSKLSPSLTLWPMLLQGKDCPGPENKAVKCKDSLRDSRKIMFEKKQQCLPLKHINKCIESSVYWPTKRGITIYADPDIPAASGFSQKPNEKPLRLTEKKDCDEKNGCVKLLQFLNPDPLRADEISDLQQLQKVKSGTLQPGVVLRNRIEPCLTMDKSPLSADLKKALQRNKFPGPSHTASYSWPPIARGCDVVVISHCGNDPLLYLPPLLTILQIGGCYKSLPSRNGPLAVIVCPGWKKAQFIFELLGDCSMSSRPLHPVLLTIGLHKDEAKNMKLPRGCDVIVTTPHSLLRLLTYRSLLFLRLCHLVLDEVQVLFFEANEQMFAILDNFKKNVEVEERESAPHQIVAVGVHWNRHIDHLVREFMKDPYIVITALEEAALYGNVQQVVHLCLECEKTSTLLQVLDFVPSQAQKTLIFTCSVAETEIVCKVVESNSIFCLKMHKEMAFNLKSILEQWKKKLSSGSHIVLTLTDDCIPLLAITDATCVVHFSFPSSPKVFGGRLYCMSDHFQSLAEQGSPAEQGDKRTKSVLLLTERNASHAVGVLRYLERADAKIPSELYEFTAGVLEAKEDKKARRPLCPYLKTFGFCKDKRICPDRHHINPEMDIPRKLSNEALPMFGHIRIIPFYISNATNYFGRIIDKHLDLYATLNAEMNEYFKDPSNKTAAEKVESFGLYGLEEKTIFQRVQVLEVSQKEDTWGLGSVLVKVIDEGGTKLISRDQLLLLPEKFHTLPPQAVEFIVCRVKPADSEIEWNPKVTRYIHHKIVGKLHDAKVVLALGNTLWIDPMVHVTKLSNLKTSVIDYNVRAEILSMGMGIDNSEHVEQLKRLYKEARLPAFEDLLGQTSTPTTVEDGMCLRGTRQGDGDTERRAASEVDSDNLKPEVLSEDTGSDSLSRTAQPHVRSFHPQIKWFQKDDVVILKIKIRNVKDYKCKFFTDRVVFSAWVGDKFYLADMELQGDIRKDDCRCVIKDDEPLITLAKEKRACWCGLLKQRNPNVAFDFDHWEECEEDSPFSKVVNSKNLSCKVAALVENSSSSSESTDGSESE
;
A
#
# COMPACT_ATOMS: atom_id res chain seq x y z
N MET A 1 -40.75 29.86 -11.36
CA MET A 1 -40.30 28.47 -11.51
C MET A 1 -40.01 27.84 -10.15
N ASN A 2 -38.95 28.23 -9.44
CA ASN A 2 -38.59 27.64 -8.14
C ASN A 2 -39.77 27.58 -7.16
N ASP A 3 -40.43 28.72 -6.96
CA ASP A 3 -41.50 28.88 -5.96
C ASP A 3 -42.71 27.98 -6.29
N PHE A 4 -43.06 27.89 -7.58
CA PHE A 4 -44.11 27.03 -8.13
C PHE A 4 -43.82 25.53 -7.90
N TYR A 5 -42.63 25.04 -8.26
CA TYR A 5 -42.31 23.62 -8.05
C TYR A 5 -41.96 23.29 -6.59
N ASN A 6 -41.71 24.29 -5.74
CA ASN A 6 -41.59 24.13 -4.30
C ASN A 6 -42.95 24.09 -3.58
N SER A 7 -43.99 24.79 -4.07
CA SER A 7 -45.33 24.75 -3.48
C SER A 7 -46.08 23.45 -3.83
N MET A 8 -46.04 23.03 -5.10
CA MET A 8 -46.76 21.84 -5.61
C MET A 8 -46.05 20.51 -5.27
N CYS A 9 -45.42 20.40 -4.10
CA CYS A 9 -44.50 19.31 -3.80
C CYS A 9 -45.20 17.99 -3.39
N GLN A 10 -46.52 18.01 -3.18
CA GLN A 10 -47.32 16.85 -2.76
C GLN A 10 -48.17 16.25 -3.91
N ASP A 11 -48.47 17.02 -4.96
CA ASP A 11 -49.40 16.60 -6.01
C ASP A 11 -48.81 15.51 -6.91
N ILE A 12 -49.64 14.52 -7.24
CA ILE A 12 -49.27 13.38 -8.07
C ILE A 12 -49.20 13.77 -9.56
N GLU A 13 -50.05 14.72 -9.97
CA GLU A 13 -50.33 15.09 -11.36
C GLU A 13 -49.13 15.68 -12.13
N ILE A 14 -48.14 16.26 -11.45
CA ILE A 14 -46.98 16.91 -12.09
C ILE A 14 -45.79 15.94 -12.27
N LYS A 15 -45.98 14.65 -12.02
CA LYS A 15 -45.00 13.59 -12.34
C LYS A 15 -45.22 13.07 -13.77
N PRO A 16 -44.19 12.96 -14.61
CA PRO A 16 -44.33 12.33 -15.92
C PRO A 16 -44.69 10.85 -15.76
N LEU A 17 -45.70 10.38 -16.51
CA LEU A 17 -46.17 8.99 -16.50
C LEU A 17 -45.12 8.02 -17.07
N MET A 18 -44.42 8.46 -18.11
CA MET A 18 -43.25 7.80 -18.71
C MET A 18 -42.13 8.83 -18.89
N LEU A 19 -40.89 8.36 -18.81
CA LEU A 19 -39.69 9.15 -19.11
C LEU A 19 -39.14 8.70 -20.47
N GLU A 20 -38.85 9.64 -21.35
CA GLU A 20 -38.35 9.37 -22.71
C GLU A 20 -37.04 10.12 -22.96
N GLU A 21 -36.17 9.58 -23.81
CA GLU A 21 -34.94 10.29 -24.21
C GLU A 21 -35.30 11.46 -25.14
N GLY A 22 -34.66 12.61 -24.95
CA GLY A 22 -35.01 13.86 -25.62
C GLY A 22 -36.15 14.64 -24.97
N GLN A 23 -36.89 14.07 -24.02
CA GLN A 23 -37.98 14.74 -23.32
C GLN A 23 -37.50 15.99 -22.56
N VAL A 24 -38.20 17.11 -22.74
CA VAL A 24 -37.97 18.36 -21.99
C VAL A 24 -38.70 18.28 -20.65
N CYS A 25 -37.99 18.51 -19.55
CA CYS A 25 -38.51 18.39 -18.19
C CYS A 25 -37.95 19.46 -17.25
N VAL A 26 -38.45 19.50 -16.02
CA VAL A 26 -37.90 20.33 -14.95
C VAL A 26 -37.39 19.44 -13.82
N VAL A 27 -36.14 19.64 -13.42
CA VAL A 27 -35.41 18.76 -12.48
C VAL A 27 -34.87 19.55 -11.30
N TYR A 28 -34.94 18.97 -10.09
CA TYR A 28 -34.35 19.61 -8.92
C TYR A 28 -32.83 19.34 -8.86
N CYS A 29 -32.03 20.37 -9.15
CA CYS A 29 -30.57 20.29 -9.05
C CYS A 29 -30.15 20.46 -7.58
N GLN A 30 -29.72 19.38 -6.95
CA GLN A 30 -29.35 19.38 -5.52
C GLN A 30 -28.09 20.20 -5.21
N GLU A 31 -27.19 20.39 -6.17
CA GLU A 31 -26.01 21.26 -6.03
C GLU A 31 -26.39 22.75 -6.01
N LEU A 32 -27.18 23.19 -7.00
CA LEU A 32 -27.63 24.57 -7.17
C LEU A 32 -28.80 24.92 -6.23
N LYS A 33 -29.41 23.91 -5.60
CA LYS A 33 -30.60 24.00 -4.72
C LYS A 33 -31.82 24.64 -5.39
N CYS A 34 -31.97 24.43 -6.69
CA CYS A 34 -33.04 25.03 -7.49
C CYS A 34 -33.57 24.06 -8.55
N TRP A 35 -34.82 24.31 -8.95
CA TRP A 35 -35.43 23.67 -10.10
C TRP A 35 -34.84 24.27 -11.38
N CYS A 36 -34.37 23.39 -12.26
CA CYS A 36 -33.70 23.73 -13.51
C CYS A 36 -34.44 23.11 -14.69
N ARG A 37 -34.47 23.81 -15.83
CA ARG A 37 -34.93 23.23 -17.10
C ARG A 37 -33.88 22.23 -17.59
N ALA A 38 -34.32 21.08 -18.09
CA ALA A 38 -33.43 20.06 -18.60
C ALA A 38 -34.03 19.29 -19.77
N VAL A 39 -33.14 18.62 -20.51
CA VAL A 39 -33.49 17.60 -21.51
C VAL A 39 -32.94 16.26 -21.03
N ILE A 40 -33.76 15.21 -21.05
CA ILE A 40 -33.31 13.84 -20.76
C ILE A 40 -32.39 13.37 -21.90
N LYS A 41 -31.22 12.82 -21.54
CA LYS A 41 -30.16 12.41 -22.48
C LYS A 41 -29.77 10.94 -22.42
N SER A 42 -30.11 10.25 -21.33
CA SER A 42 -30.12 8.79 -21.25
C SER A 42 -30.98 8.36 -20.06
N ILE A 43 -31.50 7.13 -20.06
CA ILE A 43 -32.28 6.58 -18.95
C ILE A 43 -31.66 5.24 -18.55
N ILE A 44 -31.16 5.18 -17.31
CA ILE A 44 -30.52 4.01 -16.73
C ILE A 44 -31.53 3.33 -15.80
N SER A 45 -31.89 2.09 -16.12
CA SER A 45 -32.73 1.25 -15.26
C SER A 45 -31.93 0.68 -14.09
N SER A 46 -32.60 0.53 -12.95
CA SER A 46 -32.08 -0.11 -11.74
C SER A 46 -33.28 -0.59 -10.94
N ALA A 47 -33.18 -1.75 -10.28
CA ALA A 47 -34.31 -2.58 -9.85
C ALA A 47 -35.47 -1.82 -9.18
N ASP A 48 -35.17 -0.86 -8.29
CA ASP A 48 -36.19 -0.07 -7.58
C ASP A 48 -36.51 1.31 -8.20
N HIS A 49 -35.63 1.87 -9.04
CA HIS A 49 -35.74 3.26 -9.50
C HIS A 49 -34.92 3.58 -10.76
N TYR A 50 -35.54 4.25 -11.73
CA TYR A 50 -34.84 4.90 -12.85
C TYR A 50 -33.95 6.08 -12.41
N LEU A 51 -32.76 6.14 -12.99
CA LEU A 51 -31.85 7.29 -12.99
C LEU A 51 -31.78 7.84 -14.42
N ALA A 52 -32.25 9.06 -14.64
CA ALA A 52 -32.12 9.75 -15.91
C ALA A 52 -30.89 10.67 -15.89
N GLU A 53 -30.09 10.65 -16.94
CA GLU A 53 -29.11 11.69 -17.19
C GLU A 53 -29.82 12.90 -17.80
N CYS A 54 -29.69 14.06 -17.17
CA CYS A 54 -30.41 15.27 -17.55
C CYS A 54 -29.41 16.39 -17.87
N PHE A 55 -29.49 16.94 -19.08
CA PHE A 55 -28.69 18.09 -19.49
C PHE A 55 -29.40 19.40 -19.13
N LEU A 56 -28.81 20.19 -18.23
CA LEU A 56 -29.34 21.48 -17.79
C LEU A 56 -29.14 22.56 -18.87
N VAL A 57 -30.20 22.88 -19.61
CA VAL A 57 -30.17 23.78 -20.78
C VAL A 57 -29.81 25.24 -20.46
N ASP A 58 -29.88 25.64 -19.19
CA ASP A 58 -29.47 26.98 -18.74
C ASP A 58 -28.07 27.04 -18.10
N PHE A 59 -27.43 25.88 -17.89
CA PHE A 59 -26.17 25.75 -17.16
C PHE A 59 -25.09 24.91 -17.89
N ALA A 60 -25.40 24.38 -19.08
CA ALA A 60 -24.52 23.52 -19.89
C ALA A 60 -23.99 22.25 -19.17
N LYS A 61 -24.68 21.78 -18.13
CA LYS A 61 -24.20 20.70 -17.24
C LYS A 61 -25.08 19.46 -17.31
N TYR A 62 -24.45 18.30 -17.45
CA TYR A 62 -25.07 16.98 -17.26
C TYR A 62 -25.16 16.65 -15.77
N ILE A 63 -26.33 16.20 -15.30
CA ILE A 63 -26.52 15.69 -13.93
C ILE A 63 -27.34 14.39 -13.92
N PRO A 64 -27.01 13.40 -13.08
CA PRO A 64 -27.85 12.23 -12.85
C PRO A 64 -29.00 12.57 -11.89
N VAL A 65 -30.24 12.39 -12.34
CA VAL A 65 -31.47 12.73 -11.60
C VAL A 65 -32.31 11.46 -11.39
N LYS A 66 -32.67 11.19 -10.13
CA LYS A 66 -33.61 10.10 -9.80
C LYS A 66 -35.01 10.50 -10.27
N SER A 67 -35.77 9.61 -10.91
CA SER A 67 -37.10 9.88 -11.46
C SER A 67 -38.03 10.71 -10.55
N LYS A 68 -38.04 10.42 -9.25
CA LYS A 68 -38.83 11.16 -8.25
C LYS A 68 -38.52 12.67 -8.12
N ASN A 69 -37.38 13.15 -8.62
CA ASN A 69 -36.94 14.55 -8.66
C ASN A 69 -37.17 15.22 -10.03
N ILE A 70 -37.80 14.53 -10.98
CA ILE A 70 -38.20 15.03 -12.30
C ILE A 70 -39.68 15.45 -12.24
N ARG A 71 -40.03 16.53 -12.94
CA ARG A 71 -41.40 17.05 -13.08
C ARG A 71 -41.68 17.41 -14.54
N VAL A 72 -42.95 17.37 -14.90
CA VAL A 72 -43.43 17.85 -16.20
C VAL A 72 -43.08 19.33 -16.38
N ALA A 73 -42.58 19.68 -17.57
CA ALA A 73 -42.27 21.05 -17.95
C ALA A 73 -43.56 21.86 -18.14
N VAL A 74 -43.79 22.89 -17.31
CA VAL A 74 -44.87 23.84 -17.55
C VAL A 74 -44.48 24.78 -18.69
N GLU A 75 -45.34 24.85 -19.71
CA GLU A 75 -45.08 25.51 -21.00
C GLU A 75 -44.65 26.98 -20.87
N SER A 76 -45.24 27.73 -19.94
CA SER A 76 -44.87 29.14 -19.68
C SER A 76 -43.44 29.33 -19.21
N PHE A 77 -42.77 28.30 -18.68
CA PHE A 77 -41.34 28.33 -18.36
C PHE A 77 -40.44 27.90 -19.54
N MET A 78 -41.02 27.34 -20.60
CA MET A 78 -40.31 26.88 -21.80
C MET A 78 -40.30 27.93 -22.93
N GLN A 79 -41.16 28.96 -22.85
CA GLN A 79 -41.18 30.12 -23.77
C GLN A 79 -39.88 30.95 -23.79
N LEU A 80 -39.06 30.88 -22.72
CA LEU A 80 -37.76 31.55 -22.69
C LEU A 80 -36.71 30.73 -23.46
N PRO A 81 -35.82 31.33 -24.27
CA PRO A 81 -34.73 30.60 -24.91
C PRO A 81 -33.78 29.98 -23.87
N TYR A 82 -33.07 28.92 -24.26
CA TYR A 82 -32.05 28.27 -23.42
C TYR A 82 -30.84 29.19 -23.23
N ARG A 83 -30.40 29.37 -21.97
CA ARG A 83 -29.30 30.29 -21.64
C ARG A 83 -27.91 29.75 -21.99
N ALA A 84 -27.72 28.44 -22.03
CA ALA A 84 -26.49 27.86 -22.53
C ALA A 84 -26.52 27.81 -24.06
N LYS A 85 -25.49 28.37 -24.70
CA LYS A 85 -25.25 28.22 -26.14
C LYS A 85 -23.94 27.49 -26.40
N LYS A 86 -23.94 26.68 -27.46
CA LYS A 86 -22.83 25.83 -27.86
C LYS A 86 -21.94 26.62 -28.82
N PHE A 87 -20.67 26.78 -28.45
CA PHE A 87 -19.69 27.51 -29.27
C PHE A 87 -18.66 26.55 -29.88
N ARG A 88 -18.19 26.86 -31.10
CA ARG A 88 -17.08 26.19 -31.79
C ARG A 88 -16.03 27.24 -32.16
N LEU A 89 -14.75 26.91 -32.14
CA LEU A 89 -13.70 27.82 -32.61
C LEU A 89 -13.67 27.85 -34.14
N TYR A 90 -13.92 29.02 -34.74
CA TYR A 90 -14.03 29.20 -36.19
C TYR A 90 -12.71 28.86 -36.90
N CYS A 91 -12.80 28.12 -38.02
CA CYS A 91 -11.67 27.62 -38.82
C CYS A 91 -10.61 26.78 -38.09
N THR A 92 -10.74 26.50 -36.79
CA THR A 92 -9.72 25.81 -35.98
C THR A 92 -10.05 24.33 -35.80
N LYS A 93 -9.15 23.42 -36.23
CA LYS A 93 -9.26 21.97 -35.96
C LYS A 93 -8.11 21.51 -35.05
N PRO A 94 -8.37 20.60 -34.09
CA PRO A 94 -7.32 20.07 -33.23
C PRO A 94 -6.35 19.18 -34.00
N VAL A 95 -5.16 19.00 -33.42
CA VAL A 95 -4.20 17.96 -33.81
C VAL A 95 -3.96 17.02 -32.62
N THR A 96 -3.34 15.87 -32.89
CA THR A 96 -2.80 14.97 -31.88
C THR A 96 -1.41 14.55 -32.30
N LEU A 97 -0.54 14.23 -31.33
CA LEU A 97 0.63 13.42 -31.63
C LEU A 97 0.15 12.01 -32.00
N HIS A 98 0.56 11.52 -33.15
CA HIS A 98 0.48 10.12 -33.55
C HIS A 98 1.87 9.53 -33.40
N ILE A 99 1.95 8.40 -32.70
CA ILE A 99 3.15 7.57 -32.63
C ILE A 99 2.82 6.30 -33.40
N ASP A 100 3.63 5.96 -34.41
CA ASP A 100 3.55 4.66 -35.08
C ASP A 100 4.60 3.74 -34.42
N PHE A 101 4.12 2.74 -33.70
CA PHE A 101 4.96 1.79 -32.96
C PHE A 101 5.56 0.67 -33.84
N CYS A 102 5.32 0.69 -35.15
CA CYS A 102 5.94 -0.19 -36.14
C CYS A 102 7.04 0.49 -36.95
N GLU A 103 6.95 1.82 -37.15
CA GLU A 103 7.99 2.62 -37.82
C GLU A 103 8.82 3.49 -36.85
N ASP A 104 8.48 3.47 -35.55
CA ASP A 104 9.04 4.26 -34.44
C ASP A 104 9.10 5.78 -34.70
N THR A 105 8.14 6.27 -35.48
CA THR A 105 7.99 7.69 -35.83
C THR A 105 6.91 8.37 -34.99
N ALA A 106 7.08 9.68 -34.75
CA ALA A 106 6.11 10.51 -34.04
C ALA A 106 5.79 11.79 -34.85
N GLU A 107 4.60 11.86 -35.43
CA GLU A 107 4.12 12.98 -36.26
C GLU A 107 2.90 13.67 -35.65
N ILE A 108 2.73 14.97 -35.89
CA ILE A 108 1.56 15.73 -35.45
C ILE A 108 0.49 15.66 -36.56
N VAL A 109 -0.61 14.96 -36.30
CA VAL A 109 -1.67 14.68 -37.29
C VAL A 109 -3.01 15.35 -36.92
N PRO A 110 -3.88 15.67 -37.90
CA PRO A 110 -5.22 16.18 -37.64
C PRO A 110 -6.08 15.25 -36.77
N ALA A 111 -6.77 15.81 -35.79
CA ALA A 111 -7.65 15.09 -34.88
C ALA A 111 -9.14 15.48 -35.06
N THR A 112 -10.04 14.60 -34.62
CA THR A 112 -11.50 14.86 -34.54
C THR A 112 -11.96 15.30 -33.15
N LYS A 113 -11.08 15.24 -32.15
CA LYS A 113 -11.29 15.67 -30.77
C LYS A 113 -10.06 16.45 -30.31
N TRP A 114 -10.26 17.36 -29.34
CA TRP A 114 -9.16 18.02 -28.64
C TRP A 114 -8.52 17.04 -27.65
N ASP A 115 -7.20 17.12 -27.49
CA ASP A 115 -6.47 16.30 -26.54
C ASP A 115 -6.57 16.85 -25.11
N SER A 116 -6.18 16.03 -24.13
CA SER A 116 -6.23 16.41 -22.72
C SER A 116 -5.35 17.63 -22.39
N ALA A 117 -4.23 17.82 -23.09
CA ALA A 117 -3.35 18.96 -22.84
C ALA A 117 -3.94 20.27 -23.36
N ALA A 118 -4.51 20.31 -24.57
CA ALA A 118 -5.23 21.49 -25.08
C ALA A 118 -6.44 21.83 -24.20
N ILE A 119 -7.21 20.83 -23.75
CA ILE A 119 -8.37 21.02 -22.87
C ILE A 119 -7.92 21.61 -21.52
N GLN A 120 -6.86 21.08 -20.91
CA GLN A 120 -6.32 21.60 -19.64
C GLN A 120 -5.71 23.00 -19.81
N TYR A 121 -5.04 23.26 -20.94
CA TYR A 121 -4.48 24.57 -21.27
C TYR A 121 -5.59 25.63 -21.46
N PHE A 122 -6.64 25.31 -22.21
CA PHE A 122 -7.83 26.14 -22.40
C PHE A 122 -8.56 26.42 -21.06
N GLN A 123 -8.68 25.43 -20.19
CA GLN A 123 -9.22 25.63 -18.83
C GLN A 123 -8.34 26.58 -18.00
N ASN A 124 -7.01 26.51 -18.13
CA ASN A 124 -6.09 27.41 -17.43
C ASN A 124 -6.18 28.85 -17.97
N ILE A 125 -6.33 29.04 -19.29
CA ILE A 125 -6.68 30.34 -19.89
C ILE A 125 -7.95 30.90 -19.23
N LEU A 126 -9.06 30.14 -19.23
CA LEU A 126 -10.33 30.61 -18.69
C LEU A 126 -10.27 30.93 -17.19
N ARG A 127 -9.50 30.18 -16.40
CA ARG A 127 -9.25 30.46 -14.96
C ARG A 127 -8.43 31.73 -14.71
N ALA A 128 -7.58 32.12 -15.65
CA ALA A 128 -6.75 33.33 -15.57
C ALA A 128 -7.39 34.56 -16.25
N THR A 129 -8.57 34.39 -16.85
CA THR A 129 -9.24 35.41 -17.66
C THR A 129 -10.19 36.27 -16.83
N THR A 130 -10.14 37.59 -17.04
CA THR A 130 -11.02 38.57 -16.39
C THR A 130 -12.24 38.95 -17.24
N GLN A 131 -12.09 38.92 -18.57
CA GLN A 131 -13.13 39.26 -19.54
C GLN A 131 -12.99 38.37 -20.79
N VAL A 132 -14.11 37.81 -21.26
CA VAL A 132 -14.20 36.98 -22.47
C VAL A 132 -15.07 37.69 -23.50
N GLU A 133 -14.60 37.74 -24.74
CA GLU A 133 -15.34 38.28 -25.89
C GLU A 133 -15.34 37.26 -27.02
N ALA A 134 -16.46 37.14 -27.74
CA ALA A 134 -16.60 36.21 -28.86
C ALA A 134 -17.05 36.96 -30.12
N LYS A 135 -16.24 36.91 -31.18
CA LYS A 135 -16.60 37.43 -32.51
C LYS A 135 -17.26 36.31 -33.30
N LEU A 136 -18.59 36.41 -33.49
CA LEU A 136 -19.36 35.48 -34.30
C LEU A 136 -18.93 35.52 -35.77
N CYS A 137 -18.80 34.34 -36.38
CA CYS A 137 -18.34 34.15 -37.76
C CYS A 137 -19.35 33.33 -38.59
N ALA A 138 -19.90 32.26 -38.02
CA ALA A 138 -20.95 31.44 -38.64
C ALA A 138 -21.89 30.83 -37.58
N VAL A 139 -23.02 30.28 -38.00
CA VAL A 139 -23.95 29.52 -37.14
C VAL A 139 -24.41 28.27 -37.90
N GLU A 140 -24.16 27.10 -37.32
CA GLU A 140 -24.59 25.78 -37.83
C GLU A 140 -25.39 25.06 -36.73
N GLU A 141 -26.65 24.71 -36.94
CA GLU A 141 -27.42 23.79 -36.06
C GLU A 141 -27.29 24.11 -34.55
N ASP A 142 -27.65 25.34 -34.17
CA ASP A 142 -27.51 25.95 -32.84
C ASP A 142 -26.08 25.96 -32.23
N THR A 143 -25.07 25.76 -33.09
CA THR A 143 -23.64 25.89 -32.79
C THR A 143 -23.12 27.21 -33.37
N PHE A 144 -22.56 28.05 -32.52
CA PHE A 144 -22.06 29.38 -32.86
C PHE A 144 -20.54 29.31 -33.10
N GLU A 145 -20.09 29.54 -34.33
CA GLU A 145 -18.66 29.53 -34.65
C GLU A 145 -18.04 30.90 -34.40
N VAL A 146 -16.99 30.96 -33.57
CA VAL A 146 -16.44 32.21 -33.05
C VAL A 146 -14.90 32.27 -33.12
N TYR A 147 -14.36 33.48 -33.26
CA TYR A 147 -13.06 33.79 -32.68
C TYR A 147 -13.25 34.18 -31.23
N LEU A 148 -12.60 33.45 -30.32
CA LEU A 148 -12.69 33.67 -28.88
C LEU A 148 -11.49 34.50 -28.40
N TYR A 149 -11.76 35.59 -27.70
CA TYR A 149 -10.76 36.46 -27.11
C TYR A 149 -10.86 36.44 -25.58
N ALA A 150 -9.71 36.28 -24.93
CA ALA A 150 -9.59 36.16 -23.48
C ALA A 150 -8.65 37.25 -22.95
N THR A 151 -9.11 38.05 -21.98
CA THR A 151 -8.31 39.10 -21.35
C THR A 151 -7.63 38.60 -20.08
N ILE A 152 -6.32 38.37 -20.16
CA ILE A 152 -5.47 37.87 -19.08
C ILE A 152 -4.52 38.99 -18.67
N LYS A 153 -4.49 39.39 -17.39
CA LYS A 153 -3.63 40.49 -16.88
C LYS A 153 -3.73 41.81 -17.69
N ASN A 154 -4.92 42.12 -18.22
CA ASN A 154 -5.22 43.23 -19.13
C ASN A 154 -4.67 43.11 -20.58
N GLU A 155 -4.03 42.00 -20.93
CA GLU A 155 -3.66 41.67 -22.32
C GLU A 155 -4.75 40.80 -22.96
N LYS A 156 -5.16 41.13 -24.19
CA LYS A 156 -6.24 40.44 -24.92
C LYS A 156 -5.67 39.40 -25.90
N VAL A 157 -5.77 38.13 -25.53
CA VAL A 157 -5.26 36.98 -26.31
C VAL A 157 -6.38 36.43 -27.20
N CYS A 158 -6.09 36.17 -28.48
CA CYS A 158 -6.97 35.36 -29.34
C CYS A 158 -6.69 33.87 -29.07
N VAL A 159 -7.69 33.15 -28.59
CA VAL A 159 -7.53 31.76 -28.13
C VAL A 159 -7.44 30.80 -29.33
N ASN A 160 -8.07 31.12 -30.47
CA ASN A 160 -7.90 30.38 -31.72
C ASN A 160 -6.42 30.42 -32.17
N ASP A 161 -5.80 31.59 -32.18
CA ASP A 161 -4.41 31.77 -32.61
C ASP A 161 -3.41 31.15 -31.63
N ASP A 162 -3.62 31.31 -30.32
CA ASP A 162 -2.71 30.77 -29.29
C ASP A 162 -2.74 29.23 -29.23
N LEU A 163 -3.90 28.60 -29.49
CA LEU A 163 -3.98 27.14 -29.63
C LEU A 163 -3.25 26.62 -30.88
N VAL A 164 -3.30 27.35 -31.99
CA VAL A 164 -2.53 27.02 -33.20
C VAL A 164 -1.03 27.25 -32.97
N ALA A 165 -0.63 28.37 -32.37
CA ALA A 165 0.76 28.71 -32.08
C ALA A 165 1.45 27.76 -31.08
N LYS A 166 0.70 26.96 -30.32
CA LYS A 166 1.22 25.90 -29.42
C LYS A 166 1.09 24.49 -30.00
N ASN A 167 0.77 24.35 -31.29
CA ASN A 167 0.56 23.07 -31.96
C ASN A 167 -0.53 22.19 -31.29
N PHE A 168 -1.54 22.80 -30.65
CA PHE A 168 -2.76 22.10 -30.24
C PHE A 168 -3.81 22.06 -31.35
N ALA A 169 -3.66 22.89 -32.38
CA ALA A 169 -4.57 23.00 -33.51
C ALA A 169 -3.88 23.49 -34.79
N TYR A 170 -4.62 23.44 -35.90
CA TYR A 170 -4.28 24.10 -37.16
C TYR A 170 -5.49 24.83 -37.74
N TYR A 171 -5.24 25.78 -38.64
CA TYR A 171 -6.29 26.49 -39.37
C TYR A 171 -6.68 25.76 -40.67
N VAL A 172 -7.99 25.71 -40.94
CA VAL A 172 -8.58 25.17 -42.17
C VAL A 172 -9.09 26.33 -43.03
N SER A 173 -8.69 26.34 -44.30
CA SER A 173 -9.15 27.35 -45.27
C SER A 173 -10.66 27.24 -45.54
N PRO A 174 -11.45 28.33 -45.39
CA PRO A 174 -12.89 28.32 -45.61
C PRO A 174 -13.24 28.48 -47.11
N VAL A 175 -12.89 27.49 -47.94
CA VAL A 175 -13.25 27.49 -49.38
C VAL A 175 -13.79 26.13 -49.83
N GLY A 176 -15.10 26.11 -50.10
CA GLY A 176 -15.77 25.34 -51.16
C GLY A 176 -15.55 23.82 -51.28
N ASN A 177 -16.61 23.05 -51.02
CA ASN A 177 -16.72 21.65 -51.46
C ASN A 177 -16.49 21.49 -52.98
N LYS A 178 -15.34 20.95 -53.37
CA LYS A 178 -15.16 20.17 -54.61
C LYS A 178 -14.20 19.00 -54.37
N ASN A 179 -14.57 17.82 -54.84
CA ASN A 179 -13.72 16.64 -54.80
C ASN A 179 -12.49 16.84 -55.69
N LEU A 180 -11.30 16.54 -55.17
CA LEU A 180 -10.15 16.13 -55.97
C LEU A 180 -9.21 15.30 -55.10
N ASN A 181 -8.78 14.15 -55.63
CA ASN A 181 -7.70 13.37 -55.06
C ASN A 181 -6.35 14.03 -55.38
N THR A 182 -5.29 13.52 -54.74
CA THR A 182 -3.87 13.85 -54.98
C THR A 182 -3.43 15.22 -54.45
N PHE A 183 -2.47 15.21 -53.51
CA PHE A 183 -1.60 16.35 -53.23
C PHE A 183 -0.17 15.88 -52.95
N GLU A 184 0.79 16.51 -53.61
CA GLU A 184 2.23 16.25 -53.47
C GLU A 184 2.84 17.04 -52.29
N LYS A 185 4.04 16.65 -51.85
CA LYS A 185 4.78 17.35 -50.79
C LYS A 185 5.39 18.67 -51.29
N PRO A 186 5.06 19.85 -50.72
CA PRO A 186 5.83 21.07 -50.95
C PRO A 186 7.12 21.04 -50.14
N ARG A 187 8.28 21.07 -50.81
CA ARG A 187 9.58 21.35 -50.18
C ARG A 187 9.90 22.85 -50.30
N PRO A 188 10.15 23.59 -49.21
CA PRO A 188 10.79 24.90 -49.29
C PRO A 188 12.31 24.72 -49.36
N SER A 189 12.92 25.10 -50.47
CA SER A 189 14.38 25.30 -50.55
C SER A 189 14.70 26.75 -50.16
N LEU A 190 15.67 26.95 -49.26
CA LEU A 190 16.13 28.29 -48.89
C LEU A 190 17.53 28.57 -49.42
N ASN A 191 17.63 29.54 -50.31
CA ASN A 191 18.84 30.29 -50.67
C ASN A 191 18.37 31.68 -51.16
N SER A 192 18.99 32.82 -50.79
CA SER A 192 20.00 33.06 -49.76
C SER A 192 20.19 34.58 -49.50
N VAL A 193 20.84 34.92 -48.37
CA VAL A 193 21.62 36.17 -48.10
C VAL A 193 20.87 37.50 -47.75
N PRO A 194 21.44 38.40 -46.89
CA PRO A 194 20.64 39.37 -46.10
C PRO A 194 21.19 40.83 -45.94
N CYS A 195 20.37 41.73 -45.36
CA CYS A 195 20.75 42.85 -44.46
C CYS A 195 19.50 43.31 -43.67
N SER A 196 19.53 43.62 -42.36
CA SER A 196 20.14 44.78 -41.65
C SER A 196 19.47 46.14 -41.98
N SER A 197 19.15 47.06 -41.04
CA SER A 197 19.39 47.12 -39.59
C SER A 197 18.49 48.13 -38.82
N LYS A 198 18.53 48.11 -37.47
CA LYS A 198 18.22 49.21 -36.49
C LYS A 198 16.79 49.82 -36.36
N LEU A 199 16.20 49.61 -35.17
CA LEU A 199 15.63 50.60 -34.21
C LEU A 199 14.91 51.89 -34.71
N SER A 200 13.56 51.92 -34.54
CA SER A 200 12.72 52.93 -33.83
C SER A 200 12.84 54.47 -34.06
N PRO A 201 11.80 55.31 -33.76
CA PRO A 201 10.33 55.10 -33.75
C PRO A 201 9.50 56.32 -34.30
N SER A 202 8.17 56.29 -34.07
CA SER A 202 7.22 57.42 -33.92
C SER A 202 6.56 58.15 -35.13
N LEU A 203 5.22 58.03 -35.17
CA LEU A 203 4.14 59.00 -35.43
C LEU A 203 4.08 59.94 -36.67
N THR A 204 2.81 60.24 -37.06
CA THR A 204 2.31 61.37 -37.89
C THR A 204 2.71 61.37 -39.39
N LEU A 205 1.88 61.84 -40.36
CA LEU A 205 0.59 62.58 -40.36
C LEU A 205 -0.29 62.18 -41.58
N TRP A 206 -1.62 62.26 -41.44
CA TRP A 206 -2.62 62.50 -42.53
C TRP A 206 -2.73 64.04 -42.75
N PRO A 207 -3.35 64.66 -43.79
CA PRO A 207 -4.73 64.35 -44.26
C PRO A 207 -5.12 64.84 -45.71
N MET A 208 -6.44 64.89 -46.02
CA MET A 208 -7.14 65.82 -46.97
C MET A 208 -6.88 65.69 -48.49
N LEU A 209 -7.72 66.12 -49.48
CA LEU A 209 -9.14 66.58 -49.66
C LEU A 209 -9.41 66.67 -51.21
N LEU A 210 -10.57 66.88 -51.88
CA LEU A 210 -12.05 67.05 -51.73
C LEU A 210 -12.70 66.08 -52.82
N GLN A 211 -13.93 66.09 -53.40
CA GLN A 211 -15.31 66.62 -53.31
C GLN A 211 -16.19 65.71 -54.23
N GLY A 212 -17.53 65.73 -54.34
CA GLY A 212 -18.61 66.35 -53.55
C GLY A 212 -19.98 66.30 -54.27
N LYS A 213 -21.09 66.47 -53.50
CA LYS A 213 -22.52 66.66 -53.94
C LYS A 213 -23.26 65.42 -54.52
N ASP A 214 -24.58 65.21 -54.32
CA ASP A 214 -25.62 65.94 -53.56
C ASP A 214 -26.87 65.06 -53.22
N CYS A 215 -27.69 65.50 -52.24
CA CYS A 215 -29.12 65.15 -51.95
C CYS A 215 -29.51 63.72 -51.44
N PRO A 216 -30.71 63.51 -50.83
CA PRO A 216 -31.26 64.20 -49.64
C PRO A 216 -31.90 63.26 -48.55
N GLY A 217 -32.33 63.81 -47.39
CA GLY A 217 -32.96 63.09 -46.26
C GLY A 217 -34.51 63.02 -46.27
N PRO A 218 -35.22 62.81 -45.12
CA PRO A 218 -35.06 63.62 -43.90
C PRO A 218 -35.25 62.97 -42.48
N GLU A 219 -34.62 63.62 -41.48
CA GLU A 219 -35.02 63.94 -40.08
C GLU A 219 -35.82 62.97 -39.17
N ASN A 220 -35.48 62.80 -37.87
CA ASN A 220 -35.57 63.86 -36.83
C ASN A 220 -34.77 63.62 -35.51
N LYS A 221 -34.13 64.70 -35.00
CA LYS A 221 -34.11 65.28 -33.61
C LYS A 221 -34.01 64.31 -32.38
N ALA A 222 -32.97 64.33 -31.52
CA ALA A 222 -32.58 65.32 -30.46
C ALA A 222 -33.41 65.20 -29.14
N VAL A 223 -32.98 65.53 -27.89
CA VAL A 223 -31.70 65.98 -27.26
C VAL A 223 -31.75 65.80 -25.69
N LYS A 224 -30.59 65.91 -25.00
CA LYS A 224 -30.30 66.06 -23.54
C LYS A 224 -31.42 66.22 -22.46
N CYS A 225 -31.09 65.71 -21.25
CA CYS A 225 -31.53 66.19 -19.90
C CYS A 225 -33.02 65.97 -19.55
N LYS A 226 -33.50 66.05 -18.29
CA LYS A 226 -32.95 66.32 -16.93
C LYS A 226 -33.82 65.52 -15.91
N ASP A 227 -33.47 65.18 -14.67
CA ASP A 227 -33.31 65.99 -13.44
C ASP A 227 -32.85 65.04 -12.28
N SER A 228 -32.25 65.43 -11.14
CA SER A 228 -32.81 66.15 -9.97
C SER A 228 -33.96 65.41 -9.23
N LEU A 229 -34.10 65.40 -7.90
CA LEU A 229 -33.24 65.86 -6.78
C LEU A 229 -33.86 65.36 -5.45
N ARG A 230 -33.07 64.87 -4.46
CA ARG A 230 -33.48 64.75 -3.04
C ARG A 230 -34.73 63.85 -2.79
N ASP A 231 -35.27 63.65 -1.57
CA ASP A 231 -34.78 63.95 -0.21
C ASP A 231 -35.03 62.80 0.79
N SER A 232 -34.47 62.97 1.98
CA SER A 232 -34.42 62.09 3.15
C SER A 232 -35.74 61.70 3.85
N ARG A 233 -35.69 60.53 4.52
CA ARG A 233 -36.06 60.23 5.93
C ARG A 233 -35.55 58.80 6.27
N LYS A 234 -34.75 58.48 7.32
CA LYS A 234 -34.88 58.65 8.80
C LYS A 234 -36.14 57.94 9.33
N ILE A 235 -36.17 57.05 10.35
CA ILE A 235 -35.32 56.70 11.55
C ILE A 235 -35.51 55.16 11.78
N MET A 236 -34.52 54.26 11.95
CA MET A 236 -33.61 53.94 13.10
C MET A 236 -34.25 53.28 14.36
N PHE A 237 -33.62 52.21 14.87
CA PHE A 237 -33.74 51.59 16.23
C PHE A 237 -35.10 50.92 16.64
N GLU A 238 -35.20 50.02 17.64
CA GLU A 238 -34.33 48.89 18.07
C GLU A 238 -35.04 47.96 19.10
N LYS A 239 -34.65 46.67 19.16
CA LYS A 239 -34.62 45.76 20.35
C LYS A 239 -35.92 45.37 21.13
N LYS A 240 -35.81 44.19 21.79
CA LYS A 240 -36.53 43.70 23.01
C LYS A 240 -38.04 43.34 22.89
N GLN A 241 -38.62 42.43 23.70
CA GLN A 241 -38.14 41.30 24.54
C GLN A 241 -39.35 40.45 25.02
N GLN A 242 -39.09 39.33 25.72
CA GLN A 242 -39.99 38.54 26.58
C GLN A 242 -40.82 37.42 25.89
N CYS A 243 -41.39 36.54 26.74
CA CYS A 243 -41.64 35.13 26.46
C CYS A 243 -42.92 34.62 27.15
N LEU A 244 -43.38 33.42 26.74
CA LEU A 244 -44.36 32.55 27.45
C LEU A 244 -45.82 33.08 27.50
N PRO A 245 -46.81 32.23 27.87
CA PRO A 245 -46.99 30.80 27.59
C PRO A 245 -48.40 30.46 27.04
N LEU A 246 -48.71 29.18 26.80
CA LEU A 246 -49.87 28.49 27.41
C LEU A 246 -49.83 26.96 27.16
N LYS A 247 -50.76 26.21 27.78
CA LYS A 247 -50.80 24.74 27.89
C LYS A 247 -52.21 24.19 27.53
N HIS A 248 -52.36 22.84 27.60
CA HIS A 248 -53.61 22.05 27.58
C HIS A 248 -54.17 21.75 26.16
N ILE A 249 -54.79 20.58 25.87
CA ILE A 249 -54.90 19.31 26.63
C ILE A 249 -55.03 18.07 25.71
N ASN A 250 -54.83 16.89 26.30
CA ASN A 250 -54.90 15.54 25.72
C ASN A 250 -56.15 15.21 24.88
N LYS A 251 -55.99 14.34 23.86
CA LYS A 251 -56.62 12.99 23.87
C LYS A 251 -55.99 12.01 22.86
N CYS A 252 -56.08 10.72 23.18
CA CYS A 252 -55.74 9.57 22.32
C CYS A 252 -56.92 9.30 21.32
N ILE A 253 -56.90 8.39 20.33
CA ILE A 253 -56.38 7.00 20.29
C ILE A 253 -55.76 6.65 18.92
N GLU A 254 -54.99 5.56 18.94
CA GLU A 254 -54.23 4.87 17.89
C GLU A 254 -54.91 4.71 16.51
N SER A 255 -54.09 4.84 15.45
CA SER A 255 -54.02 3.88 14.35
C SER A 255 -52.58 3.86 13.79
N SER A 256 -52.28 2.98 12.83
CA SER A 256 -50.93 2.40 12.68
C SER A 256 -50.34 2.47 11.26
N VAL A 257 -49.07 2.02 11.14
CA VAL A 257 -48.36 1.58 9.92
C VAL A 257 -47.59 2.66 9.09
N TYR A 258 -46.30 2.34 8.89
CA TYR A 258 -45.34 2.76 7.83
C TYR A 258 -44.70 4.17 7.76
N TRP A 259 -43.36 4.16 7.80
CA TRP A 259 -42.45 5.01 7.00
C TRP A 259 -41.31 4.12 6.42
N PRO A 260 -40.82 4.34 5.19
CA PRO A 260 -40.03 3.33 4.47
C PRO A 260 -38.49 3.48 4.54
N THR A 261 -37.86 2.31 4.69
CA THR A 261 -36.61 1.81 4.08
C THR A 261 -35.50 2.80 3.64
N LYS A 262 -34.33 2.67 4.28
CA LYS A 262 -33.04 3.17 3.76
C LYS A 262 -32.50 2.20 2.68
N ARG A 263 -31.85 2.72 1.63
CA ARG A 263 -31.08 1.87 0.69
C ARG A 263 -29.81 1.35 1.36
N GLY A 264 -29.47 0.08 1.13
CA GLY A 264 -28.30 -0.57 1.70
C GLY A 264 -26.97 -0.18 1.07
N ILE A 265 -25.89 -0.47 1.80
CA ILE A 265 -24.53 -0.62 1.30
C ILE A 265 -24.14 -2.06 1.63
N THR A 266 -23.78 -2.85 0.63
CA THR A 266 -23.43 -4.26 0.83
C THR A 266 -22.05 -4.39 1.44
N ILE A 267 -21.98 -4.85 2.68
CA ILE A 267 -20.78 -5.35 3.35
C ILE A 267 -21.10 -6.78 3.76
N TYR A 268 -20.20 -7.71 3.49
CA TYR A 268 -20.36 -9.11 3.92
C TYR A 268 -20.23 -9.18 5.44
N ALA A 269 -21.16 -9.88 6.09
CA ALA A 269 -21.14 -10.19 7.51
C ALA A 269 -21.62 -11.62 7.70
N ASP A 270 -20.96 -12.38 8.57
CA ASP A 270 -21.36 -13.74 8.94
C ASP A 270 -22.61 -13.72 9.86
N PRO A 271 -23.45 -14.77 9.84
CA PRO A 271 -24.71 -14.81 10.58
C PRO A 271 -24.54 -15.28 12.03
N ASP A 272 -24.98 -14.44 12.97
CA ASP A 272 -25.08 -14.76 14.40
C ASP A 272 -26.41 -15.49 14.71
N ILE A 273 -26.38 -16.62 15.42
CA ILE A 273 -27.58 -17.42 15.74
C ILE A 273 -28.06 -17.13 17.18
N PRO A 274 -29.38 -16.95 17.43
CA PRO A 274 -29.92 -16.72 18.77
C PRO A 274 -30.00 -18.00 19.62
N ALA A 275 -29.83 -17.88 20.93
CA ALA A 275 -29.88 -18.99 21.88
C ALA A 275 -31.25 -19.12 22.57
N ALA A 276 -31.71 -20.36 22.79
CA ALA A 276 -32.90 -20.65 23.58
C ALA A 276 -32.74 -21.92 24.45
N SER A 277 -33.02 -21.76 25.76
CA SER A 277 -33.50 -22.75 26.74
C SER A 277 -33.29 -24.26 26.47
N GLY A 278 -32.47 -24.92 27.29
CA GLY A 278 -32.34 -26.38 27.29
C GLY A 278 -33.35 -27.12 28.19
N PHE A 279 -33.38 -28.44 28.07
CA PHE A 279 -34.01 -29.37 29.02
C PHE A 279 -33.11 -30.60 29.27
N SER A 280 -33.39 -31.35 30.34
CA SER A 280 -32.55 -32.46 30.83
C SER A 280 -32.99 -33.82 30.29
N GLN A 281 -32.04 -34.69 29.91
CA GLN A 281 -31.96 -36.10 30.38
C GLN A 281 -30.68 -36.83 29.91
N LYS A 282 -30.34 -37.94 30.57
CA LYS A 282 -29.36 -38.97 30.14
C LYS A 282 -30.13 -40.29 29.91
N PRO A 283 -29.72 -41.15 28.97
CA PRO A 283 -28.73 -42.21 29.26
C PRO A 283 -27.51 -42.12 28.30
N ASN A 284 -26.31 -42.67 28.55
CA ASN A 284 -25.83 -43.77 29.41
C ASN A 284 -25.97 -45.19 28.82
N GLU A 285 -25.04 -45.57 27.93
CA GLU A 285 -24.65 -46.97 27.72
C GLU A 285 -23.19 -47.09 27.19
N LYS A 286 -22.59 -48.27 27.34
CA LYS A 286 -21.25 -48.65 26.84
C LYS A 286 -21.30 -50.10 26.35
N PRO A 287 -20.76 -50.39 25.17
CA PRO A 287 -19.60 -51.27 25.06
C PRO A 287 -18.59 -50.76 23.99
N LEU A 288 -17.36 -51.27 23.83
CA LEU A 288 -16.48 -52.10 24.66
C LEU A 288 -15.01 -51.78 24.31
N ARG A 289 -14.03 -52.38 24.99
CA ARG A 289 -12.59 -52.16 24.74
C ARG A 289 -12.05 -53.05 23.62
N LEU A 290 -11.12 -52.52 22.85
CA LEU A 290 -9.91 -53.25 22.45
C LEU A 290 -8.67 -52.49 22.98
N THR A 291 -7.52 -53.15 23.03
CA THR A 291 -6.32 -52.72 23.77
C THR A 291 -5.07 -52.89 22.89
N GLU A 292 -3.91 -52.39 23.35
CA GLU A 292 -2.65 -52.16 22.61
C GLU A 292 -2.61 -50.83 21.84
N LYS A 293 -1.54 -50.03 21.87
CA LYS A 293 -0.28 -50.10 22.66
C LYS A 293 0.06 -48.68 23.17
N LYS A 294 0.87 -48.60 24.25
CA LYS A 294 1.39 -47.32 24.77
C LYS A 294 2.75 -47.03 24.16
N ASP A 295 2.81 -46.02 23.31
CA ASP A 295 4.00 -45.18 23.13
C ASP A 295 3.72 -43.79 23.73
N CYS A 296 4.77 -43.04 24.10
CA CYS A 296 4.65 -41.79 24.84
C CYS A 296 4.83 -40.57 23.92
N ASP A 297 3.74 -39.92 23.56
CA ASP A 297 3.76 -38.72 22.71
C ASP A 297 4.16 -37.44 23.50
N GLU A 298 5.47 -37.24 23.68
CA GLU A 298 6.02 -36.01 24.28
C GLU A 298 5.88 -34.76 23.37
N LYS A 299 5.42 -34.94 22.13
CA LYS A 299 5.55 -33.93 21.06
C LYS A 299 4.59 -32.73 21.13
N ASN A 300 3.49 -32.82 21.86
CA ASN A 300 2.47 -31.75 21.87
C ASN A 300 2.75 -30.57 22.83
N GLY A 301 3.78 -30.64 23.68
CA GLY A 301 4.06 -29.58 24.65
C GLY A 301 4.53 -28.24 24.05
N CYS A 302 5.21 -28.26 22.89
CA CYS A 302 5.94 -27.10 22.37
C CYS A 302 5.11 -26.11 21.53
N VAL A 303 3.84 -26.42 21.23
CA VAL A 303 3.03 -25.63 20.28
C VAL A 303 2.73 -24.22 20.83
N LYS A 304 2.44 -24.10 22.14
CA LYS A 304 1.97 -22.82 22.72
C LYS A 304 3.10 -21.81 22.99
N LEU A 305 4.38 -22.17 22.80
CA LEU A 305 5.51 -21.22 22.72
C LEU A 305 5.63 -20.55 21.33
N LEU A 306 5.14 -21.21 20.27
CA LEU A 306 5.27 -20.72 18.90
C LEU A 306 4.63 -19.34 18.75
N GLN A 307 3.39 -19.15 19.22
CA GLN A 307 2.63 -17.90 19.05
C GLN A 307 3.33 -16.61 19.54
N PHE A 308 4.32 -16.68 20.42
CA PHE A 308 5.13 -15.55 20.88
C PHE A 308 6.49 -15.47 20.16
N LEU A 309 7.18 -16.60 19.98
CA LEU A 309 8.53 -16.65 19.41
C LEU A 309 8.54 -16.68 17.86
N ASN A 310 7.60 -17.40 17.25
CA ASN A 310 7.43 -17.64 15.81
C ASN A 310 5.93 -17.69 15.44
N PRO A 311 5.30 -16.59 14.98
CA PRO A 311 3.89 -16.57 14.56
C PRO A 311 3.57 -17.36 13.25
N ASP A 312 3.84 -18.67 13.23
CA ASP A 312 3.38 -19.58 12.16
C ASP A 312 1.86 -19.85 12.30
N PRO A 313 1.04 -19.62 11.25
CA PRO A 313 -0.40 -19.80 11.29
C PRO A 313 -0.77 -21.26 11.03
N LEU A 314 -1.01 -22.02 12.09
CA LEU A 314 -1.64 -23.33 12.04
C LEU A 314 -2.82 -23.39 13.01
N ARG A 315 -4.04 -23.47 12.45
CA ARG A 315 -5.33 -23.76 13.11
C ARG A 315 -5.75 -22.80 14.24
N ALA A 316 -6.65 -21.87 13.91
CA ALA A 316 -7.40 -21.06 14.88
C ALA A 316 -8.61 -21.82 15.51
N ASP A 317 -8.46 -23.12 15.79
CA ASP A 317 -9.51 -24.00 16.32
C ASP A 317 -9.34 -24.23 17.84
N GLU A 318 -9.24 -23.17 18.65
CA GLU A 318 -9.06 -23.31 20.12
C GLU A 318 -9.76 -22.24 20.99
N ILE A 319 -11.10 -22.20 20.94
CA ILE A 319 -11.93 -21.45 21.93
C ILE A 319 -12.23 -22.32 23.19
N SER A 320 -11.91 -23.62 23.15
CA SER A 320 -12.28 -24.61 24.17
C SER A 320 -11.62 -24.41 25.55
N ASP A 321 -10.41 -23.84 25.61
CA ASP A 321 -9.62 -23.69 26.85
C ASP A 321 -10.31 -22.82 27.92
N LEU A 322 -11.25 -21.94 27.54
CA LEU A 322 -12.03 -21.12 28.48
C LEU A 322 -12.93 -21.95 29.42
N GLN A 323 -13.33 -23.17 29.02
CA GLN A 323 -14.20 -24.01 29.87
C GLN A 323 -13.43 -24.86 30.89
N GLN A 324 -12.14 -25.16 30.66
CA GLN A 324 -11.38 -25.99 31.61
C GLN A 324 -11.02 -25.23 32.89
N LEU A 325 -10.78 -23.91 32.79
CA LEU A 325 -10.47 -23.05 33.94
C LEU A 325 -11.62 -22.96 34.98
N GLN A 326 -12.87 -23.25 34.60
CA GLN A 326 -14.01 -23.22 35.53
C GLN A 326 -14.16 -24.47 36.41
N LYS A 327 -13.30 -25.49 36.27
CA LYS A 327 -13.36 -26.73 37.07
C LYS A 327 -12.33 -26.85 38.20
N VAL A 328 -11.43 -25.88 38.36
CA VAL A 328 -10.58 -25.80 39.56
C VAL A 328 -11.37 -25.10 40.67
N LYS A 329 -11.68 -25.83 41.76
CA LYS A 329 -12.53 -25.33 42.84
C LYS A 329 -11.84 -24.25 43.68
N SER A 330 -12.41 -23.05 43.67
CA SER A 330 -12.50 -22.13 44.83
C SER A 330 -11.26 -22.05 45.75
N GLY A 331 -10.16 -21.46 45.27
CA GLY A 331 -8.98 -21.22 46.12
C GLY A 331 -7.71 -20.89 45.34
N THR A 332 -7.78 -19.96 44.38
CA THR A 332 -6.69 -19.73 43.42
C THR A 332 -6.10 -18.32 43.55
N LEU A 333 -4.78 -18.25 43.52
CA LEU A 333 -3.99 -17.02 43.53
C LEU A 333 -4.35 -16.14 42.31
N GLN A 334 -4.36 -14.81 42.47
CA GLN A 334 -4.54 -13.90 41.33
C GLN A 334 -3.41 -14.09 40.30
N PRO A 335 -3.69 -14.04 38.98
CA PRO A 335 -2.63 -14.08 37.97
C PRO A 335 -1.68 -12.90 38.17
N GLY A 336 -0.37 -13.16 38.06
CA GLY A 336 0.68 -12.17 38.29
C GLY A 336 0.49 -10.90 37.45
N VAL A 337 0.83 -9.76 38.05
CA VAL A 337 0.77 -8.45 37.40
C VAL A 337 1.84 -7.56 38.03
N VAL A 338 2.61 -6.86 37.20
CA VAL A 338 3.57 -5.86 37.66
C VAL A 338 2.93 -4.49 37.51
N LEU A 339 2.83 -3.78 38.63
CA LEU A 339 2.20 -2.46 38.75
C LEU A 339 3.21 -1.49 39.37
N ARG A 340 3.43 -0.34 38.74
CA ARG A 340 4.25 0.74 39.34
C ARG A 340 3.52 1.41 40.53
N ASN A 341 2.22 1.65 40.38
CA ASN A 341 1.38 2.35 41.34
C ASN A 341 0.24 1.39 41.76
N ARG A 342 -0.19 1.41 43.03
CA ARG A 342 -1.26 0.51 43.50
C ARG A 342 -2.60 0.82 42.81
N ILE A 343 -3.24 -0.21 42.25
CA ILE A 343 -4.56 -0.15 41.62
C ILE A 343 -5.46 -1.24 42.24
N GLU A 344 -6.69 -0.88 42.60
CA GLU A 344 -7.73 -1.86 42.94
C GLU A 344 -8.42 -2.35 41.66
N PRO A 345 -8.39 -3.66 41.32
CA PRO A 345 -8.94 -4.16 40.07
C PRO A 345 -10.48 -4.20 40.07
N CYS A 346 -11.10 -3.69 39.01
CA CYS A 346 -12.56 -3.80 38.85
C CYS A 346 -12.97 -5.17 38.31
N LEU A 347 -13.11 -6.16 39.20
CA LEU A 347 -13.38 -7.57 38.85
C LEU A 347 -14.82 -7.86 38.34
N THR A 348 -15.76 -6.91 38.45
CA THR A 348 -17.14 -7.09 37.95
C THR A 348 -17.61 -5.88 37.16
N MET A 349 -18.54 -6.08 36.22
CA MET A 349 -19.11 -5.01 35.41
C MET A 349 -19.77 -3.92 36.27
N ASP A 350 -20.47 -4.29 37.34
CA ASP A 350 -21.13 -3.34 38.25
C ASP A 350 -20.12 -2.42 38.94
N LYS A 351 -19.00 -2.98 39.42
CA LYS A 351 -17.89 -2.25 40.06
C LYS A 351 -16.96 -1.54 39.08
N SER A 352 -17.10 -1.75 37.76
CA SER A 352 -16.28 -1.06 36.77
C SER A 352 -16.53 0.45 36.78
N PRO A 353 -15.53 1.30 36.48
CA PRO A 353 -15.66 2.76 36.50
C PRO A 353 -16.43 3.33 35.30
N LEU A 354 -17.19 2.50 34.58
CA LEU A 354 -17.89 2.86 33.34
C LEU A 354 -19.24 3.54 33.59
N SER A 355 -19.69 4.35 32.63
CA SER A 355 -21.01 4.99 32.71
C SER A 355 -22.16 3.98 32.62
N ALA A 356 -23.31 4.32 33.22
CA ALA A 356 -24.47 3.44 33.29
C ALA A 356 -25.07 3.09 31.91
N ASP A 357 -24.91 3.96 30.90
CA ASP A 357 -25.36 3.69 29.54
C ASP A 357 -24.39 2.79 28.77
N LEU A 358 -23.08 2.98 28.98
CA LEU A 358 -22.05 2.13 28.39
C LEU A 358 -22.10 0.71 28.97
N LYS A 359 -22.35 0.56 30.28
CA LYS A 359 -22.61 -0.76 30.91
C LYS A 359 -23.77 -1.49 30.24
N LYS A 360 -24.88 -0.80 29.94
CA LYS A 360 -26.03 -1.37 29.21
C LYS A 360 -25.69 -1.72 27.75
N ALA A 361 -24.87 -0.92 27.07
CA ALA A 361 -24.42 -1.20 25.71
C ALA A 361 -23.57 -2.49 25.65
N LEU A 362 -22.57 -2.60 26.54
CA LEU A 362 -21.72 -3.79 26.66
C LEU A 362 -22.55 -5.05 27.02
N GLN A 363 -23.54 -4.91 27.93
CA GLN A 363 -24.47 -6.00 28.28
C GLN A 363 -25.33 -6.46 27.10
N ARG A 364 -25.82 -5.55 26.24
CA ARG A 364 -26.55 -5.91 25.01
C ARG A 364 -25.67 -6.70 24.04
N ASN A 365 -24.40 -6.31 23.93
CA ASN A 365 -23.40 -6.98 23.09
C ASN A 365 -22.83 -8.27 23.75
N LYS A 366 -23.54 -8.84 24.75
CA LYS A 366 -23.18 -10.07 25.48
C LYS A 366 -21.78 -10.06 26.13
N PHE A 367 -21.18 -8.88 26.36
CA PHE A 367 -19.81 -8.78 26.85
C PHE A 367 -19.69 -9.35 28.28
N PRO A 368 -18.83 -10.36 28.53
CA PRO A 368 -18.87 -11.16 29.76
C PRO A 368 -18.35 -10.44 31.01
N GLY A 369 -17.53 -9.40 30.84
CA GLY A 369 -16.88 -8.67 31.93
C GLY A 369 -15.46 -8.22 31.55
N PRO A 370 -14.86 -7.29 32.32
CA PRO A 370 -13.47 -6.89 32.09
C PRO A 370 -12.53 -8.11 32.12
N SER A 371 -11.62 -8.18 31.14
CA SER A 371 -10.48 -9.11 31.19
C SER A 371 -9.56 -8.78 32.38
N HIS A 372 -8.65 -9.69 32.75
CA HIS A 372 -7.68 -9.45 33.83
C HIS A 372 -6.91 -8.14 33.64
N THR A 373 -6.36 -7.91 32.44
CA THR A 373 -5.71 -6.63 32.07
C THR A 373 -6.67 -5.44 32.15
N ALA A 374 -7.88 -5.56 31.59
CA ALA A 374 -8.88 -4.48 31.63
C ALA A 374 -9.26 -4.08 33.07
N SER A 375 -9.30 -5.05 34.00
CA SER A 375 -9.63 -4.79 35.40
C SER A 375 -8.63 -3.85 36.09
N TYR A 376 -7.37 -3.82 35.64
CA TYR A 376 -6.33 -2.90 36.11
C TYR A 376 -6.19 -1.63 35.22
N SER A 377 -6.45 -1.70 33.91
CA SER A 377 -6.34 -0.52 33.03
C SER A 377 -7.53 0.44 33.12
N TRP A 378 -8.76 -0.06 33.33
CA TRP A 378 -9.95 0.79 33.36
C TRP A 378 -9.96 1.82 34.52
N PRO A 379 -9.58 1.48 35.77
CA PRO A 379 -9.57 2.45 36.89
C PRO A 379 -8.66 3.68 36.72
N PRO A 380 -7.41 3.61 36.23
CA PRO A 380 -6.62 4.81 35.94
C PRO A 380 -7.08 5.54 34.66
N ILE A 381 -7.45 4.84 33.58
CA ILE A 381 -7.89 5.50 32.34
C ILE A 381 -9.15 6.34 32.59
N ALA A 382 -10.16 5.79 33.29
CA ALA A 382 -11.41 6.49 33.58
C ALA A 382 -11.26 7.68 34.54
N ARG A 383 -10.11 7.78 35.26
CA ARG A 383 -9.76 8.93 36.11
C ARG A 383 -9.01 10.04 35.36
N GLY A 384 -8.59 9.80 34.11
CA GLY A 384 -7.83 10.79 33.34
C GLY A 384 -6.33 10.81 33.64
N CYS A 385 -5.79 9.73 34.22
CA CYS A 385 -4.35 9.59 34.47
C CYS A 385 -3.61 9.08 33.22
N ASP A 386 -2.32 9.36 33.09
CA ASP A 386 -1.47 8.68 32.11
C ASP A 386 -1.34 7.18 32.43
N VAL A 387 -1.37 6.32 31.40
CA VAL A 387 -1.33 4.85 31.58
C VAL A 387 -0.51 4.19 30.48
N VAL A 388 0.33 3.22 30.87
CA VAL A 388 0.98 2.27 29.94
C VAL A 388 0.49 0.87 30.25
N VAL A 389 -0.07 0.18 29.26
CA VAL A 389 -0.65 -1.17 29.40
C VAL A 389 0.06 -2.14 28.46
N ILE A 390 0.83 -3.09 29.02
CA ILE A 390 1.53 -4.13 28.27
C ILE A 390 0.96 -5.51 28.59
N SER A 391 0.44 -6.21 27.58
CA SER A 391 -0.27 -7.47 27.75
C SER A 391 -0.28 -8.30 26.46
N HIS A 392 -0.36 -9.63 26.55
CA HIS A 392 -0.69 -10.48 25.38
C HIS A 392 -2.00 -10.03 24.69
N CYS A 393 -2.94 -9.44 25.43
CA CYS A 393 -4.18 -8.88 24.90
C CYS A 393 -4.04 -7.41 24.43
N GLY A 394 -2.82 -6.86 24.33
CA GLY A 394 -2.55 -5.45 24.05
C GLY A 394 -3.08 -4.92 22.71
N ASN A 395 -3.50 -5.81 21.81
CA ASN A 395 -4.14 -5.43 20.54
C ASN A 395 -5.67 -5.27 20.64
N ASP A 396 -6.29 -5.58 21.80
CA ASP A 396 -7.73 -5.45 22.06
C ASP A 396 -8.10 -3.99 22.45
N PRO A 397 -8.87 -3.25 21.63
CA PRO A 397 -9.28 -1.88 21.95
C PRO A 397 -10.15 -1.78 23.20
N LEU A 398 -10.78 -2.87 23.67
CA LEU A 398 -11.60 -2.87 24.88
C LEU A 398 -10.77 -2.66 26.16
N LEU A 399 -9.43 -2.73 26.10
CA LEU A 399 -8.54 -2.32 27.19
C LEU A 399 -8.58 -0.81 27.48
N TYR A 400 -8.95 0.04 26.50
CA TYR A 400 -8.93 1.49 26.63
C TYR A 400 -10.21 2.21 26.17
N LEU A 401 -10.95 1.68 25.18
CA LEU A 401 -12.13 2.36 24.64
C LEU A 401 -13.25 2.58 25.68
N PRO A 402 -13.68 1.59 26.49
CA PRO A 402 -14.74 1.80 27.46
C PRO A 402 -14.46 2.90 28.51
N PRO A 403 -13.30 2.93 29.19
CA PRO A 403 -13.00 3.99 30.15
C PRO A 403 -12.79 5.35 29.45
N LEU A 404 -12.19 5.39 28.26
CA LEU A 404 -12.04 6.63 27.45
C LEU A 404 -13.41 7.25 27.10
N LEU A 405 -14.35 6.43 26.61
CA LEU A 405 -15.72 6.87 26.30
C LEU A 405 -16.44 7.38 27.55
N THR A 406 -16.15 6.79 28.72
CA THR A 406 -16.72 7.25 29.99
C THR A 406 -16.19 8.64 30.37
N ILE A 407 -14.87 8.87 30.36
CA ILE A 407 -14.32 10.21 30.71
C ILE A 407 -14.72 11.28 29.69
N LEU A 408 -14.89 10.94 28.40
CA LEU A 408 -15.43 11.86 27.39
C LEU A 408 -16.89 12.27 27.67
N GLN A 409 -17.72 11.39 28.26
CA GLN A 409 -19.09 11.72 28.65
C GLN A 409 -19.16 12.68 29.86
N ILE A 410 -18.12 12.73 30.71
CA ILE A 410 -18.03 13.61 31.89
C ILE A 410 -17.72 15.05 31.45
N GLY A 411 -18.72 15.71 30.86
CA GLY A 411 -18.64 17.08 30.34
C GLY A 411 -18.37 18.19 31.37
N GLY A 412 -18.08 17.85 32.63
CA GLY A 412 -17.60 18.81 33.64
C GLY A 412 -16.14 19.22 33.41
N CYS A 413 -15.30 18.28 32.97
CA CYS A 413 -13.85 18.41 32.89
C CYS A 413 -13.36 19.28 31.71
N TYR A 414 -14.23 19.57 30.75
CA TYR A 414 -13.90 20.27 29.50
C TYR A 414 -14.42 21.70 29.43
N LYS A 415 -14.97 22.23 30.54
CA LYS A 415 -15.64 23.54 30.59
C LYS A 415 -14.72 24.74 30.35
N SER A 416 -13.43 24.60 30.62
CA SER A 416 -12.40 25.63 30.35
C SER A 416 -11.95 25.67 28.89
N LEU A 417 -12.22 24.62 28.10
CA LEU A 417 -11.74 24.54 26.73
C LEU A 417 -12.47 25.55 25.81
N PRO A 418 -11.77 26.14 24.83
CA PRO A 418 -12.35 27.14 23.93
C PRO A 418 -13.49 26.56 23.08
N SER A 419 -14.53 27.35 22.87
CA SER A 419 -15.71 26.98 22.06
C SER A 419 -15.38 26.97 20.54
N ARG A 420 -14.56 26.00 20.13
CA ARG A 420 -14.06 25.80 18.76
C ARG A 420 -14.31 24.36 18.31
N ASN A 421 -14.35 24.14 16.98
CA ASN A 421 -14.31 22.80 16.42
C ASN A 421 -12.91 22.20 16.61
N GLY A 422 -12.84 21.01 17.21
CA GLY A 422 -11.61 20.29 17.51
C GLY A 422 -11.89 19.09 18.41
N PRO A 423 -11.16 17.96 18.28
CA PRO A 423 -11.40 16.76 19.06
C PRO A 423 -11.02 16.96 20.54
N LEU A 424 -11.67 16.19 21.42
CA LEU A 424 -11.25 15.96 22.80
C LEU A 424 -10.25 14.79 22.89
N ALA A 425 -10.40 13.78 22.03
CA ALA A 425 -9.58 12.58 21.97
C ALA A 425 -9.05 12.31 20.56
N VAL A 426 -7.80 11.84 20.47
CA VAL A 426 -7.19 11.31 19.24
C VAL A 426 -6.65 9.91 19.52
N ILE A 427 -7.06 8.94 18.72
CA ILE A 427 -6.58 7.57 18.75
C ILE A 427 -5.66 7.36 17.53
N VAL A 428 -4.41 7.03 17.81
CA VAL A 428 -3.36 6.78 16.81
C VAL A 428 -3.16 5.27 16.68
N CYS A 429 -3.32 4.75 15.47
CA CYS A 429 -3.25 3.34 15.13
C CYS A 429 -2.14 3.09 14.09
N PRO A 430 -1.46 1.92 14.10
CA PRO A 430 -0.31 1.67 13.23
C PRO A 430 -0.60 1.76 11.72
N GLY A 431 -1.77 1.32 11.28
CA GLY A 431 -2.19 1.40 9.87
C GLY A 431 -3.70 1.60 9.71
N TRP A 432 -4.13 1.96 8.50
CA TRP A 432 -5.51 2.36 8.23
C TRP A 432 -6.55 1.28 8.57
N LYS A 433 -6.20 -0.01 8.47
CA LYS A 433 -7.07 -1.13 8.84
C LYS A 433 -7.49 -1.09 10.31
N LYS A 434 -6.52 -0.98 11.22
CA LYS A 434 -6.75 -0.90 12.67
C LYS A 434 -7.55 0.36 13.01
N ALA A 435 -7.25 1.48 12.34
CA ALA A 435 -8.03 2.72 12.48
C ALA A 435 -9.51 2.56 12.02
N GLN A 436 -9.77 1.86 10.91
CA GLN A 436 -11.14 1.60 10.45
C GLN A 436 -11.90 0.68 11.43
N PHE A 437 -11.28 -0.41 11.89
CA PHE A 437 -11.87 -1.32 12.87
C PHE A 437 -12.27 -0.60 14.17
N ILE A 438 -11.41 0.27 14.70
CA ILE A 438 -11.71 1.07 15.90
C ILE A 438 -12.82 2.10 15.63
N PHE A 439 -12.87 2.69 14.43
CA PHE A 439 -13.95 3.60 14.05
C PHE A 439 -15.31 2.88 13.96
N GLU A 440 -15.34 1.65 13.45
CA GLU A 440 -16.54 0.81 13.39
C GLU A 440 -16.99 0.39 14.81
N LEU A 441 -16.07 -0.09 15.65
CA LEU A 441 -16.32 -0.43 17.06
C LEU A 441 -16.78 0.78 17.91
N LEU A 442 -16.28 1.99 17.60
CA LEU A 442 -16.77 3.25 18.18
C LEU A 442 -18.22 3.54 17.77
N GLY A 443 -18.62 3.15 16.56
CA GLY A 443 -20.00 3.21 16.08
C GLY A 443 -20.94 2.40 16.98
N ASP A 444 -20.61 1.14 17.23
CA ASP A 444 -21.42 0.25 18.08
C ASP A 444 -21.47 0.74 19.53
N CYS A 445 -20.34 1.23 20.06
CA CYS A 445 -20.27 1.79 21.42
C CYS A 445 -20.94 3.18 21.56
N SER A 446 -21.27 3.87 20.46
CA SER A 446 -21.79 5.25 20.49
C SER A 446 -23.24 5.41 20.96
N MET A 447 -23.97 4.30 21.18
CA MET A 447 -25.40 4.23 21.51
C MET A 447 -25.77 4.69 22.95
N SER A 448 -25.07 5.71 23.44
CA SER A 448 -25.22 6.31 24.78
C SER A 448 -26.08 7.59 24.77
N SER A 449 -26.47 8.11 25.93
CA SER A 449 -27.30 9.32 26.06
C SER A 449 -26.66 10.61 25.52
N ARG A 450 -25.35 10.61 25.24
CA ARG A 450 -24.65 11.69 24.51
C ARG A 450 -24.02 11.11 23.24
N PRO A 451 -24.51 11.43 22.03
CA PRO A 451 -23.89 10.97 20.80
C PRO A 451 -22.55 11.69 20.61
N LEU A 452 -21.45 10.96 20.80
CA LEU A 452 -20.12 11.40 20.37
C LEU A 452 -20.06 11.30 18.83
N HIS A 453 -19.36 12.22 18.17
CA HIS A 453 -19.11 12.14 16.73
C HIS A 453 -17.65 11.74 16.45
N PRO A 454 -17.35 10.43 16.32
CA PRO A 454 -16.04 9.97 15.88
C PRO A 454 -15.83 10.29 14.39
N VAL A 455 -14.56 10.44 13.99
CA VAL A 455 -14.15 10.66 12.60
C VAL A 455 -12.93 9.80 12.29
N LEU A 456 -13.06 8.89 11.31
CA LEU A 456 -11.91 8.21 10.71
C LEU A 456 -11.16 9.19 9.80
N LEU A 457 -9.87 9.35 10.04
CA LEU A 457 -9.01 10.26 9.30
C LEU A 457 -7.86 9.52 8.62
N THR A 458 -7.86 9.55 7.28
CA THR A 458 -6.72 9.18 6.44
C THR A 458 -6.46 10.31 5.44
N ILE A 459 -5.22 10.79 5.36
CA ILE A 459 -4.81 11.91 4.48
C ILE A 459 -3.63 11.47 3.63
N GLY A 460 -3.72 11.64 2.31
CA GLY A 460 -2.64 11.31 1.39
C GLY A 460 -1.48 12.30 1.44
N LEU A 461 -0.51 12.09 0.55
CA LEU A 461 0.66 12.94 0.34
C LEU A 461 0.32 14.32 -0.27
N HIS A 462 -0.90 14.48 -0.80
CA HIS A 462 -1.37 15.72 -1.40
C HIS A 462 -1.56 16.82 -0.37
N LYS A 463 -0.64 17.79 -0.38
CA LYS A 463 -0.60 18.95 0.54
C LYS A 463 -1.95 19.68 0.62
N ASP A 464 -2.71 19.72 -0.46
CA ASP A 464 -3.98 20.43 -0.52
C ASP A 464 -5.16 19.61 0.05
N GLU A 465 -5.05 18.29 0.20
CA GLU A 465 -6.03 17.49 0.97
C GLU A 465 -5.96 17.87 2.45
N ALA A 466 -4.75 17.89 3.03
CA ALA A 466 -4.51 18.31 4.42
C ALA A 466 -4.94 19.76 4.69
N LYS A 467 -4.61 20.70 3.79
CA LYS A 467 -5.00 22.12 3.94
C LYS A 467 -6.52 22.32 3.86
N ASN A 468 -7.21 21.67 2.92
CA ASN A 468 -8.62 21.90 2.66
C ASN A 468 -9.56 21.04 3.53
N MET A 469 -9.02 20.10 4.30
CA MET A 469 -9.79 19.28 5.25
C MET A 469 -10.59 20.17 6.22
N LYS A 470 -11.84 19.78 6.47
CA LYS A 470 -12.75 20.41 7.45
C LYS A 470 -13.33 19.32 8.35
N LEU A 471 -13.12 19.45 9.66
CA LEU A 471 -13.76 18.58 10.63
C LEU A 471 -15.28 18.86 10.69
N PRO A 472 -16.13 17.84 10.87
CA PRO A 472 -17.54 18.01 11.22
C PRO A 472 -17.72 18.90 12.46
N ARG A 473 -18.86 19.61 12.54
CA ARG A 473 -19.26 20.29 13.78
C ARG A 473 -19.54 19.23 14.85
N GLY A 474 -18.96 19.41 16.04
CA GLY A 474 -19.08 18.45 17.14
C GLY A 474 -18.21 17.21 17.02
N CYS A 475 -17.17 17.20 16.16
CA CYS A 475 -16.18 16.12 16.16
C CYS A 475 -15.44 16.08 17.51
N ASP A 476 -15.64 15.02 18.29
CA ASP A 476 -15.05 14.85 19.63
C ASP A 476 -13.92 13.81 19.65
N VAL A 477 -13.94 12.83 18.74
CA VAL A 477 -12.93 11.76 18.63
C VAL A 477 -12.43 11.68 17.20
N ILE A 478 -11.11 11.59 17.00
CA ILE A 478 -10.50 11.25 15.71
C ILE A 478 -9.75 9.91 15.85
N VAL A 479 -9.92 9.02 14.87
CA VAL A 479 -9.14 7.78 14.73
C VAL A 479 -8.28 7.89 13.47
N THR A 480 -6.96 7.68 13.57
CA THR A 480 -6.04 8.03 12.48
C THR A 480 -4.70 7.29 12.56
N THR A 481 -3.84 7.46 11.54
CA THR A 481 -2.46 6.94 11.50
C THR A 481 -1.44 8.05 11.79
N PRO A 482 -0.21 7.74 12.25
CA PRO A 482 0.81 8.75 12.57
C PRO A 482 1.07 9.73 11.42
N HIS A 483 1.25 9.20 10.21
CA HIS A 483 1.49 9.99 9.01
C HIS A 483 0.32 10.94 8.66
N SER A 484 -0.93 10.48 8.83
CA SER A 484 -2.13 11.31 8.63
C SER A 484 -2.24 12.42 9.69
N LEU A 485 -1.98 12.09 10.96
CA LEU A 485 -2.04 13.03 12.07
C LEU A 485 -0.97 14.13 11.95
N LEU A 486 0.28 13.75 11.67
CA LEU A 486 1.38 14.70 11.53
C LEU A 486 1.14 15.68 10.37
N ARG A 487 0.61 15.20 9.23
CA ARG A 487 0.18 16.08 8.13
C ARG A 487 -0.87 17.09 8.58
N LEU A 488 -1.88 16.66 9.34
CA LEU A 488 -2.93 17.56 9.80
C LEU A 488 -2.40 18.55 10.84
N LEU A 489 -1.54 18.13 11.78
CA LEU A 489 -0.86 19.02 12.73
C LEU A 489 -0.04 20.09 12.00
N THR A 490 0.74 19.70 10.99
CA THR A 490 1.61 20.62 10.22
C THR A 490 0.85 21.75 9.53
N TYR A 491 -0.35 21.50 9.00
CA TYR A 491 -1.15 22.53 8.31
C TYR A 491 -2.29 23.13 9.16
N ARG A 492 -2.71 22.47 10.23
CA ARG A 492 -3.95 22.75 10.99
C ARG A 492 -3.83 22.48 12.50
N SER A 493 -2.65 22.65 13.10
CA SER A 493 -2.39 22.51 14.55
C SER A 493 -3.48 23.12 15.45
N LEU A 494 -4.00 24.29 15.09
CA LEU A 494 -5.08 25.01 15.81
C LEU A 494 -6.40 24.23 15.95
N LEU A 495 -6.62 23.14 15.20
CA LEU A 495 -7.77 22.24 15.40
C LEU A 495 -7.63 21.39 16.68
N PHE A 496 -6.41 21.17 17.16
CA PHE A 496 -6.13 20.34 18.35
C PHE A 496 -6.07 21.16 19.65
N LEU A 497 -6.54 22.42 19.63
CA LEU A 497 -6.69 23.29 20.80
C LEU A 497 -7.72 22.80 21.84
N ARG A 498 -8.35 21.65 21.61
CA ARG A 498 -9.26 20.96 22.55
C ARG A 498 -8.79 19.55 22.93
N LEU A 499 -7.67 19.08 22.39
CA LEU A 499 -7.18 17.72 22.61
C LEU A 499 -6.69 17.55 24.04
N CYS A 500 -7.36 16.68 24.80
CA CYS A 500 -7.02 16.29 26.17
C CYS A 500 -6.40 14.89 26.23
N HIS A 501 -6.92 13.97 25.41
CA HIS A 501 -6.62 12.54 25.49
C HIS A 501 -5.94 12.04 24.22
N LEU A 502 -4.69 11.59 24.33
CA LEU A 502 -3.93 10.97 23.25
C LEU A 502 -3.81 9.46 23.51
N VAL A 503 -4.37 8.64 22.62
CA VAL A 503 -4.26 7.17 22.72
C VAL A 503 -3.31 6.66 21.65
N LEU A 504 -2.37 5.82 22.07
CA LEU A 504 -1.38 5.14 21.26
C LEU A 504 -1.68 3.64 21.27
N ASP A 505 -2.41 3.16 20.25
CA ASP A 505 -2.76 1.73 20.11
C ASP A 505 -1.65 0.98 19.38
N GLU A 506 -1.33 -0.23 19.84
CA GLU A 506 -0.16 -1.02 19.44
C GLU A 506 1.14 -0.20 19.48
N VAL A 507 1.41 0.46 20.61
CA VAL A 507 2.50 1.44 20.80
C VAL A 507 3.88 0.91 20.38
N GLN A 508 4.13 -0.41 20.52
CA GLN A 508 5.37 -1.03 20.04
C GLN A 508 5.54 -0.93 18.50
N VAL A 509 4.44 -1.00 17.75
CA VAL A 509 4.43 -0.89 16.28
C VAL A 509 4.52 0.56 15.85
N LEU A 510 3.84 1.47 16.57
CA LEU A 510 3.90 2.92 16.31
C LEU A 510 5.35 3.46 16.34
N PHE A 511 6.14 3.10 17.35
CA PHE A 511 7.54 3.49 17.42
C PHE A 511 8.47 2.68 16.49
N PHE A 512 8.07 1.48 16.06
CA PHE A 512 8.87 0.68 15.12
C PHE A 512 8.72 1.18 13.67
N GLU A 513 7.49 1.50 13.24
CA GLU A 513 7.21 1.88 11.85
C GLU A 513 7.18 3.39 11.58
N ALA A 514 6.98 4.22 12.61
CA ALA A 514 6.76 5.66 12.47
C ALA A 514 7.45 6.49 13.58
N ASN A 515 8.65 6.09 14.01
CA ASN A 515 9.39 6.66 15.15
C ASN A 515 9.48 8.19 15.15
N GLU A 516 9.93 8.79 14.04
CA GLU A 516 10.08 10.25 13.90
C GLU A 516 8.71 10.96 13.99
N GLN A 517 7.70 10.36 13.35
CA GLN A 517 6.36 10.91 13.29
C GLN A 517 5.70 10.86 14.66
N MET A 518 5.94 9.79 15.43
CA MET A 518 5.44 9.66 16.80
C MET A 518 6.05 10.70 17.74
N PHE A 519 7.37 10.91 17.71
CA PHE A 519 7.98 11.98 18.52
C PHE A 519 7.49 13.36 18.08
N ALA A 520 7.36 13.64 16.78
CA ALA A 520 6.79 14.89 16.30
C ALA A 520 5.33 15.11 16.75
N ILE A 521 4.51 14.05 16.85
CA ILE A 521 3.15 14.11 17.41
C ILE A 521 3.17 14.43 18.92
N LEU A 522 4.03 13.73 19.67
CA LEU A 522 4.17 13.90 21.12
C LEU A 522 4.69 15.30 21.50
N ASP A 523 5.66 15.82 20.75
CA ASP A 523 6.14 17.19 20.83
C ASP A 523 5.02 18.22 20.61
N ASN A 524 4.18 17.99 19.59
CA ASN A 524 3.04 18.85 19.31
C ASN A 524 1.96 18.73 20.41
N PHE A 525 1.78 17.56 21.04
CA PHE A 525 0.89 17.39 22.18
C PHE A 525 1.41 18.16 23.40
N LYS A 526 2.68 17.98 23.78
CA LYS A 526 3.35 18.68 24.89
C LYS A 526 3.24 20.21 24.76
N LYS A 527 3.60 20.76 23.60
CA LYS A 527 3.46 22.20 23.28
C LYS A 527 2.02 22.71 23.26
N ASN A 528 1.03 21.82 23.12
CA ASN A 528 -0.40 22.15 23.21
C ASN A 528 -0.94 22.12 24.65
N VAL A 529 -0.28 21.38 25.54
CA VAL A 529 -0.60 21.25 26.97
C VAL A 529 -0.02 22.41 27.78
N GLU A 530 1.17 22.89 27.41
CA GLU A 530 1.91 24.02 28.03
C GLU A 530 1.24 25.41 27.82
N VAL A 531 -0.01 25.47 27.35
CA VAL A 531 -0.74 26.72 27.10
C VAL A 531 -1.58 27.09 28.34
N GLU A 532 -1.34 28.27 28.93
CA GLU A 532 -1.97 28.77 30.17
C GLU A 532 -3.50 28.62 30.21
N GLU A 533 -4.20 28.78 29.07
CA GLU A 533 -5.66 28.57 28.95
C GLU A 533 -6.12 27.14 29.33
N ARG A 534 -5.21 26.18 29.53
CA ARG A 534 -5.48 24.77 29.78
C ARG A 534 -5.08 24.22 31.15
N GLU A 535 -4.54 24.99 32.08
CA GLU A 535 -4.06 24.45 33.38
C GLU A 535 -5.11 23.59 34.14
N SER A 536 -6.40 23.86 33.92
CA SER A 536 -7.52 23.13 34.53
C SER A 536 -8.11 21.98 33.70
N ALA A 537 -7.57 21.70 32.50
CA ALA A 537 -8.03 20.63 31.63
C ALA A 537 -7.32 19.29 31.94
N PRO A 538 -7.98 18.13 31.73
CA PRO A 538 -7.31 16.84 31.84
C PRO A 538 -6.30 16.69 30.70
N HIS A 539 -5.14 16.14 31.02
CA HIS A 539 -4.08 15.78 30.07
C HIS A 539 -3.75 14.32 30.31
N GLN A 540 -3.98 13.47 29.30
CA GLN A 540 -3.86 12.02 29.41
C GLN A 540 -3.24 11.44 28.14
N ILE A 541 -2.18 10.66 28.31
CA ILE A 541 -1.62 9.75 27.31
C ILE A 541 -1.90 8.31 27.74
N VAL A 542 -2.58 7.55 26.90
CA VAL A 542 -2.81 6.11 27.10
C VAL A 542 -2.04 5.34 26.04
N ALA A 543 -1.00 4.61 26.45
CA ALA A 543 -0.24 3.73 25.58
C ALA A 543 -0.63 2.27 25.84
N VAL A 544 -1.03 1.54 24.81
CA VAL A 544 -1.43 0.13 24.91
C VAL A 544 -0.62 -0.69 23.90
N GLY A 545 -0.12 -1.84 24.33
CA GLY A 545 0.74 -2.67 23.49
C GLY A 545 0.98 -4.07 24.01
N VAL A 546 1.69 -4.86 23.21
CA VAL A 546 2.03 -6.27 23.52
C VAL A 546 3.46 -6.42 24.05
N HIS A 547 4.33 -5.46 23.76
CA HIS A 547 5.78 -5.57 23.97
C HIS A 547 6.36 -4.31 24.61
N TRP A 548 7.19 -4.46 25.64
CA TRP A 548 8.03 -3.39 26.17
C TRP A 548 9.23 -3.14 25.26
N ASN A 549 9.68 -1.88 25.16
CA ASN A 549 10.88 -1.47 24.45
C ASN A 549 11.41 -0.11 24.97
N ARG A 550 12.63 0.27 24.58
CA ARG A 550 13.28 1.53 25.00
C ARG A 550 12.55 2.82 24.60
N HIS A 551 11.71 2.79 23.56
CA HIS A 551 10.95 3.97 23.11
C HIS A 551 9.75 4.21 24.03
N ILE A 552 9.22 3.16 24.68
CA ILE A 552 8.19 3.25 25.72
C ILE A 552 8.79 3.79 27.03
N ASP A 553 10.03 3.43 27.40
CA ASP A 553 10.74 4.06 28.53
C ASP A 553 10.95 5.56 28.29
N HIS A 554 11.39 5.95 27.09
CA HIS A 554 11.53 7.36 26.72
C HIS A 554 10.18 8.11 26.73
N LEU A 555 9.09 7.49 26.22
CA LEU A 555 7.72 8.04 26.33
C LEU A 555 7.33 8.31 27.79
N VAL A 556 7.60 7.35 28.68
CA VAL A 556 7.30 7.42 30.12
C VAL A 556 8.11 8.51 30.84
N ARG A 557 9.35 8.77 30.42
CA ARG A 557 10.22 9.81 31.01
C ARG A 557 9.88 11.22 30.55
N GLU A 558 9.75 11.42 29.23
CA GLU A 558 9.76 12.77 28.64
C GLU A 558 8.38 13.39 28.42
N PHE A 559 7.32 12.56 28.36
CA PHE A 559 5.98 13.01 27.95
C PHE A 559 4.85 12.67 28.93
N MET A 560 5.07 11.77 29.90
CA MET A 560 4.05 11.35 30.88
C MET A 560 4.35 11.85 32.30
N LYS A 561 3.31 12.08 33.11
CA LYS A 561 3.40 12.59 34.49
C LYS A 561 2.79 11.60 35.48
N ASP A 562 3.66 10.91 36.22
CA ASP A 562 3.33 9.77 37.11
C ASP A 562 2.41 8.72 36.44
N PRO A 563 2.83 8.13 35.30
CA PRO A 563 2.01 7.16 34.57
C PRO A 563 1.83 5.86 35.34
N TYR A 564 0.57 5.39 35.37
CA TYR A 564 0.22 4.06 35.85
C TYR A 564 0.72 3.01 34.84
N ILE A 565 1.80 2.31 35.19
CA ILE A 565 2.31 1.19 34.38
C ILE A 565 1.63 -0.11 34.84
N VAL A 566 1.00 -0.82 33.91
CA VAL A 566 0.27 -2.08 34.10
C VAL A 566 0.84 -3.13 33.13
N ILE A 567 1.57 -4.11 33.65
CA ILE A 567 2.15 -5.19 32.83
C ILE A 567 1.60 -6.55 33.28
N THR A 568 0.87 -7.22 32.39
CA THR A 568 0.34 -8.59 32.59
C THR A 568 1.04 -9.65 31.73
N ALA A 569 1.91 -9.24 30.80
CA ALA A 569 2.87 -10.10 30.12
C ALA A 569 4.17 -10.18 30.95
N LEU A 570 4.41 -11.29 31.64
CA LEU A 570 5.42 -11.35 32.72
C LEU A 570 6.86 -11.35 32.17
N GLU A 571 7.07 -11.90 30.98
CA GLU A 571 8.33 -11.85 30.24
C GLU A 571 8.67 -10.43 29.73
N GLU A 572 7.66 -9.60 29.51
CA GLU A 572 7.83 -8.17 29.18
C GLU A 572 8.12 -7.35 30.44
N ALA A 573 7.60 -7.76 31.59
CA ALA A 573 7.89 -7.12 32.88
C ALA A 573 9.38 -7.27 33.29
N ALA A 574 10.05 -8.33 32.85
CA ALA A 574 11.49 -8.50 33.03
C ALA A 574 12.32 -7.50 32.20
N LEU A 575 11.83 -7.10 31.02
CA LEU A 575 12.45 -6.05 30.21
C LEU A 575 12.23 -4.66 30.82
N TYR A 576 11.03 -4.41 31.36
CA TYR A 576 10.77 -3.21 32.20
C TYR A 576 11.69 -3.15 33.42
N GLY A 577 11.91 -4.29 34.09
CA GLY A 577 12.81 -4.43 35.24
C GLY A 577 14.31 -4.44 34.92
N ASN A 578 14.71 -4.20 33.65
CA ASN A 578 16.12 -4.14 33.22
C ASN A 578 16.93 -5.44 33.54
N VAL A 579 16.26 -6.61 33.50
CA VAL A 579 16.88 -7.92 33.74
C VAL A 579 17.85 -8.26 32.60
N GLN A 580 19.12 -8.49 32.93
CA GLN A 580 20.14 -8.86 31.94
C GLN A 580 19.84 -10.24 31.37
N GLN A 581 19.49 -10.31 30.09
CA GLN A 581 19.32 -11.58 29.37
C GLN A 581 20.66 -12.07 28.82
N VAL A 582 20.95 -13.35 29.00
CA VAL A 582 22.17 -14.04 28.54
C VAL A 582 21.78 -15.39 27.93
N VAL A 583 22.38 -15.75 26.80
CA VAL A 583 22.22 -17.07 26.18
C VAL A 583 23.57 -17.73 26.01
N HIS A 584 23.65 -19.00 26.40
CA HIS A 584 24.78 -19.88 26.08
C HIS A 584 24.30 -20.97 25.11
N LEU A 585 24.99 -21.08 23.99
CA LEU A 585 24.89 -22.22 23.08
C LEU A 585 25.79 -23.34 23.62
N CYS A 586 25.25 -24.55 23.71
CA CYS A 586 25.98 -25.74 24.14
C CYS A 586 25.31 -26.99 23.55
N LEU A 587 26.02 -28.12 23.47
CA LEU A 587 25.39 -29.40 23.15
C LEU A 587 24.58 -29.92 24.35
N GLU A 588 23.59 -30.78 24.11
CA GLU A 588 22.79 -31.36 25.21
C GLU A 588 23.64 -32.10 26.26
N CYS A 589 24.74 -32.73 25.85
CA CYS A 589 25.70 -33.39 26.76
C CYS A 589 26.56 -32.40 27.58
N GLU A 590 26.65 -31.14 27.17
CA GLU A 590 27.48 -30.10 27.79
C GLU A 590 26.68 -29.16 28.71
N LYS A 591 25.34 -29.28 28.77
CA LYS A 591 24.49 -28.47 29.66
C LYS A 591 25.00 -28.42 31.10
N THR A 592 25.50 -29.56 31.62
CA THR A 592 25.98 -29.70 32.99
C THR A 592 27.28 -28.94 33.25
N SER A 593 28.25 -28.98 32.32
CA SER A 593 29.49 -28.20 32.41
C SER A 593 29.24 -26.72 32.16
N THR A 594 28.37 -26.38 31.20
CA THR A 594 27.96 -25.00 30.91
C THR A 594 27.24 -24.38 32.11
N LEU A 595 26.38 -25.13 32.81
CA LEU A 595 25.76 -24.69 34.06
C LEU A 595 26.81 -24.34 35.13
N LEU A 596 27.84 -25.17 35.30
CA LEU A 596 28.91 -24.89 36.26
C LEU A 596 29.77 -23.69 35.86
N GLN A 597 29.92 -23.38 34.56
CA GLN A 597 30.57 -22.15 34.10
C GLN A 597 29.71 -20.89 34.31
N VAL A 598 28.39 -21.04 34.43
CA VAL A 598 27.41 -19.96 34.65
C VAL A 598 27.20 -19.63 36.13
N LEU A 599 27.42 -20.58 37.04
CA LEU A 599 27.29 -20.38 38.47
C LEU A 599 28.55 -19.68 39.03
N ASP A 600 28.33 -18.60 39.78
CA ASP A 600 29.40 -17.92 40.53
C ASP A 600 29.63 -18.64 41.87
N PHE A 601 30.82 -19.23 42.03
CA PHE A 601 31.20 -19.95 43.25
C PHE A 601 31.69 -19.01 44.38
N VAL A 602 32.00 -17.75 44.09
CA VAL A 602 32.54 -16.77 45.05
C VAL A 602 31.89 -15.38 44.84
N PRO A 603 30.55 -15.26 44.94
CA PRO A 603 29.85 -14.04 44.55
C PRO A 603 30.17 -12.87 45.48
N SER A 604 30.39 -11.69 44.89
CA SER A 604 30.69 -10.44 45.61
C SER A 604 29.59 -10.01 46.60
N GLN A 605 28.37 -10.46 46.35
CA GLN A 605 27.14 -10.14 47.09
C GLN A 605 26.36 -11.43 47.39
N ALA A 606 25.32 -11.33 48.23
CA ALA A 606 24.44 -12.47 48.50
C ALA A 606 23.63 -12.86 47.26
N GLN A 607 23.79 -14.08 46.76
CA GLN A 607 23.17 -14.53 45.50
C GLN A 607 22.05 -15.56 45.74
N LYS A 608 20.90 -15.36 45.09
CA LYS A 608 19.76 -16.29 45.06
C LYS A 608 19.51 -16.77 43.62
N THR A 609 19.91 -17.99 43.31
CA THR A 609 19.73 -18.59 41.97
C THR A 609 18.58 -19.59 41.96
N LEU A 610 17.66 -19.45 40.99
CA LEU A 610 16.70 -20.48 40.62
C LEU A 610 17.19 -21.24 39.38
N ILE A 611 17.15 -22.57 39.37
CA ILE A 611 17.49 -23.38 38.19
C ILE A 611 16.26 -24.18 37.76
N PHE A 612 15.75 -23.90 36.55
CA PHE A 612 14.54 -24.52 36.04
C PHE A 612 14.81 -25.73 35.13
N THR A 613 14.25 -26.87 35.53
CA THR A 613 14.33 -28.18 34.87
C THR A 613 12.95 -28.63 34.37
N CYS A 614 12.88 -29.53 33.38
CA CYS A 614 11.62 -30.02 32.82
C CYS A 614 11.18 -31.38 33.41
N SER A 615 12.10 -32.15 33.99
CA SER A 615 11.78 -33.45 34.64
C SER A 615 12.30 -33.56 36.08
N VAL A 616 11.68 -34.46 36.85
CA VAL A 616 12.12 -34.83 38.20
C VAL A 616 13.54 -35.40 38.18
N ALA A 617 13.89 -36.20 37.17
CA ALA A 617 15.21 -36.79 37.02
C ALA A 617 16.30 -35.74 36.72
N GLU A 618 16.03 -34.74 35.87
CA GLU A 618 16.92 -33.59 35.69
C GLU A 618 17.11 -32.82 37.00
N THR A 619 16.01 -32.57 37.74
CA THR A 619 16.05 -31.88 39.03
C THR A 619 16.96 -32.60 40.03
N GLU A 620 16.87 -33.93 40.10
CA GLU A 620 17.72 -34.80 40.92
C GLU A 620 19.21 -34.74 40.53
N ILE A 621 19.50 -34.76 39.22
CA ILE A 621 20.88 -34.76 38.69
C ILE A 621 21.53 -33.39 38.89
N VAL A 622 20.85 -32.31 38.52
CA VAL A 622 21.34 -30.93 38.67
C VAL A 622 21.62 -30.60 40.13
N CYS A 623 20.73 -30.97 41.06
CA CYS A 623 20.94 -30.76 42.49
C CYS A 623 22.22 -31.43 43.00
N LYS A 624 22.44 -32.71 42.66
CA LYS A 624 23.65 -33.47 43.03
C LYS A 624 24.93 -32.87 42.44
N VAL A 625 24.88 -32.34 41.21
CA VAL A 625 26.03 -31.68 40.57
C VAL A 625 26.38 -30.37 41.29
N VAL A 626 25.39 -29.54 41.62
CA VAL A 626 25.61 -28.28 42.33
C VAL A 626 26.12 -28.52 43.76
N GLU A 627 25.53 -29.48 44.48
CA GLU A 627 26.00 -29.94 45.81
C GLU A 627 27.46 -30.43 45.77
N SER A 628 27.83 -31.19 44.73
CA SER A 628 29.20 -31.71 44.56
C SER A 628 30.25 -30.61 44.35
N ASN A 629 29.84 -29.41 43.94
CA ASN A 629 30.70 -28.24 43.78
C ASN A 629 30.59 -27.27 44.98
N SER A 630 30.18 -27.77 46.15
CA SER A 630 30.12 -27.05 47.43
C SER A 630 29.15 -25.86 47.51
N ILE A 631 28.25 -25.69 46.52
CA ILE A 631 27.18 -24.70 46.58
C ILE A 631 25.99 -25.29 47.36
N PHE A 632 25.37 -24.49 48.24
CA PHE A 632 24.17 -24.89 48.97
C PHE A 632 22.95 -24.93 48.04
N CYS A 633 22.59 -26.13 47.60
CA CYS A 633 21.44 -26.38 46.73
C CYS A 633 20.22 -26.91 47.51
N LEU A 634 19.05 -26.46 47.10
CA LEU A 634 17.75 -27.03 47.44
C LEU A 634 17.11 -27.60 46.18
N LYS A 635 16.17 -28.55 46.34
CA LYS A 635 15.35 -29.08 45.25
C LYS A 635 13.86 -29.01 45.57
N MET A 636 13.05 -28.69 44.55
CA MET A 636 11.58 -28.73 44.64
C MET A 636 10.98 -29.30 43.35
N HIS A 637 10.18 -30.35 43.46
CA HIS A 637 9.39 -30.88 42.36
C HIS A 637 8.03 -31.38 42.87
N LYS A 638 7.10 -31.65 41.95
CA LYS A 638 5.67 -31.97 42.20
C LYS A 638 5.41 -32.93 43.38
N GLU A 639 6.23 -33.97 43.51
CA GLU A 639 6.09 -35.03 44.51
C GLU A 639 6.53 -34.61 45.94
N MET A 640 7.36 -33.56 46.07
CA MET A 640 7.86 -33.05 47.36
C MET A 640 7.00 -31.93 47.97
N ALA A 641 5.73 -31.79 47.54
CA ALA A 641 4.83 -30.71 47.97
C ALA A 641 4.67 -30.58 49.51
N PHE A 642 4.85 -31.66 50.27
CA PHE A 642 4.82 -31.63 51.74
C PHE A 642 5.98 -30.83 52.37
N ASN A 643 7.13 -30.76 51.72
CA ASN A 643 8.33 -30.07 52.22
C ASN A 643 8.33 -28.55 51.93
N LEU A 644 7.28 -28.03 51.28
CA LEU A 644 7.15 -26.65 50.82
C LEU A 644 7.46 -25.60 51.89
N LYS A 645 6.97 -25.79 53.13
CA LYS A 645 7.23 -24.83 54.23
C LYS A 645 8.71 -24.74 54.58
N SER A 646 9.38 -25.88 54.79
CA SER A 646 10.80 -25.92 55.18
C SER A 646 11.72 -25.35 54.09
N ILE A 647 11.42 -25.58 52.82
CA ILE A 647 12.16 -25.00 51.68
C ILE A 647 11.95 -23.48 51.61
N LEU A 648 10.72 -22.99 51.81
CA LEU A 648 10.43 -21.56 51.87
C LEU A 648 11.09 -20.87 53.08
N GLU A 649 11.11 -21.51 54.25
CA GLU A 649 11.79 -21.00 55.44
C GLU A 649 13.31 -20.91 55.23
N GLN A 650 13.91 -21.89 54.54
CA GLN A 650 15.34 -21.85 54.19
C GLN A 650 15.64 -20.78 53.14
N TRP A 651 14.84 -20.67 52.09
CA TRP A 651 14.98 -19.63 51.05
C TRP A 651 14.81 -18.21 51.61
N LYS A 652 13.93 -18.01 52.61
CA LYS A 652 13.67 -16.71 53.24
C LYS A 652 14.66 -16.32 54.33
N LYS A 653 15.68 -17.13 54.63
CA LYS A 653 16.78 -16.71 55.51
C LYS A 653 17.52 -15.52 54.91
N LYS A 654 17.93 -14.57 55.76
CA LYS A 654 18.86 -13.52 55.36
C LYS A 654 20.23 -14.13 55.11
N LEU A 655 20.73 -13.95 53.89
CA LEU A 655 22.06 -14.36 53.46
C LEU A 655 23.08 -13.28 53.84
N SER A 656 24.31 -13.70 54.15
CA SER A 656 25.46 -12.80 54.27
C SER A 656 26.06 -12.55 52.87
N SER A 657 26.83 -11.46 52.71
CA SER A 657 27.69 -11.29 51.52
C SER A 657 28.60 -12.52 51.36
N GLY A 658 28.85 -12.96 50.11
CA GLY A 658 29.56 -14.21 49.82
C GLY A 658 28.73 -15.49 50.00
N SER A 659 27.46 -15.41 50.40
CA SER A 659 26.58 -16.59 50.50
C SER A 659 25.77 -16.79 49.22
N HIS A 660 25.88 -17.99 48.63
CA HIS A 660 25.09 -18.42 47.47
C HIS A 660 24.07 -19.48 47.90
N ILE A 661 22.80 -19.29 47.52
CA ILE A 661 21.77 -20.32 47.58
C ILE A 661 21.25 -20.62 46.18
N VAL A 662 21.15 -21.91 45.86
CA VAL A 662 20.52 -22.42 44.66
C VAL A 662 19.23 -23.16 45.03
N LEU A 663 18.17 -22.99 44.25
CA LEU A 663 16.98 -23.85 44.30
C LEU A 663 16.69 -24.37 42.89
N THR A 664 16.84 -25.68 42.70
CA THR A 664 16.50 -26.37 41.45
C THR A 664 15.04 -26.80 41.48
N LEU A 665 14.25 -26.44 40.46
CA LEU A 665 12.81 -26.72 40.45
C LEU A 665 12.18 -26.96 39.08
N THR A 666 11.07 -27.71 39.09
CA THR A 666 10.16 -27.90 37.95
C THR A 666 9.11 -26.79 37.87
N ASP A 667 8.67 -26.44 36.66
CA ASP A 667 7.70 -25.33 36.40
C ASP A 667 6.40 -25.40 37.22
N ASP A 668 5.87 -26.62 37.47
CA ASP A 668 4.69 -26.87 38.31
C ASP A 668 4.77 -26.23 39.72
N CYS A 669 5.98 -25.95 40.21
CA CYS A 669 6.22 -25.45 41.57
C CYS A 669 6.24 -23.92 41.67
N ILE A 670 6.29 -23.18 40.55
CA ILE A 670 6.32 -21.70 40.55
C ILE A 670 5.12 -21.10 41.30
N PRO A 671 3.85 -21.50 41.03
CA PRO A 671 2.68 -20.90 41.68
C PRO A 671 2.54 -21.28 43.17
N LEU A 672 3.24 -22.35 43.60
CA LEU A 672 3.20 -22.86 44.97
C LEU A 672 4.20 -22.14 45.88
N LEU A 673 5.35 -21.74 45.34
CA LEU A 673 6.44 -21.13 46.11
C LEU A 673 6.28 -19.63 46.31
N ALA A 674 5.68 -18.91 45.33
CA ALA A 674 5.53 -17.45 45.37
C ALA A 674 6.84 -16.70 45.74
N ILE A 675 7.95 -17.15 45.14
CA ILE A 675 9.26 -16.50 45.21
C ILE A 675 9.26 -15.31 44.26
N THR A 676 9.80 -14.18 44.72
CA THR A 676 9.89 -12.90 43.99
C THR A 676 11.26 -12.22 44.13
N ASP A 677 12.11 -12.74 45.02
CA ASP A 677 13.38 -12.13 45.46
C ASP A 677 14.64 -12.80 44.87
N ALA A 678 14.51 -13.64 43.83
CA ALA A 678 15.67 -14.25 43.17
C ALA A 678 16.53 -13.20 42.46
N THR A 679 17.86 -13.38 42.48
CA THR A 679 18.81 -12.48 41.80
C THR A 679 19.30 -13.04 40.47
N CYS A 680 19.19 -14.36 40.28
CA CYS A 680 19.55 -15.06 39.05
C CYS A 680 18.51 -16.16 38.74
N VAL A 681 18.14 -16.29 37.46
CA VAL A 681 17.28 -17.37 36.96
C VAL A 681 18.00 -18.08 35.81
N VAL A 682 18.23 -19.38 35.96
CA VAL A 682 18.86 -20.23 34.95
C VAL A 682 17.82 -21.17 34.35
N HIS A 683 17.63 -21.10 33.03
CA HIS A 683 16.77 -21.98 32.27
C HIS A 683 17.63 -23.14 31.74
N PHE A 684 17.86 -24.15 32.58
CA PHE A 684 18.63 -25.35 32.22
C PHE A 684 17.88 -26.21 31.20
N SER A 685 16.57 -26.37 31.42
CA SER A 685 15.65 -26.98 30.45
C SER A 685 14.74 -25.90 29.89
N PHE A 686 14.64 -25.87 28.56
CA PHE A 686 13.96 -24.80 27.80
C PHE A 686 12.48 -24.65 28.21
N PRO A 687 11.93 -23.42 28.32
CA PRO A 687 10.55 -23.21 28.76
C PRO A 687 9.53 -23.72 27.74
N SER A 688 8.46 -24.35 28.20
CA SER A 688 7.43 -24.94 27.32
C SER A 688 6.45 -23.93 26.71
N SER A 689 6.32 -22.74 27.30
CA SER A 689 5.41 -21.68 26.82
C SER A 689 5.89 -20.28 27.27
N PRO A 690 5.38 -19.19 26.69
CA PRO A 690 5.83 -17.83 26.99
C PRO A 690 5.41 -17.44 28.41
N LYS A 691 4.21 -17.87 28.80
CA LYS A 691 3.66 -17.70 30.16
C LYS A 691 4.51 -18.44 31.21
N VAL A 692 5.10 -19.59 30.86
CA VAL A 692 6.08 -20.29 31.72
C VAL A 692 7.40 -19.52 31.77
N PHE A 693 7.92 -19.06 30.63
CA PHE A 693 9.14 -18.24 30.58
C PHE A 693 9.00 -16.96 31.44
N GLY A 694 7.94 -16.19 31.23
CA GLY A 694 7.60 -15.02 32.04
C GLY A 694 7.33 -15.36 33.51
N GLY A 695 6.71 -16.50 33.81
CA GLY A 695 6.52 -16.99 35.18
C GLY A 695 7.84 -17.29 35.91
N ARG A 696 8.83 -17.87 35.21
CA ARG A 696 10.20 -18.06 35.73
C ARG A 696 10.88 -16.71 35.97
N LEU A 697 10.75 -15.76 35.04
CA LEU A 697 11.35 -14.42 35.15
C LEU A 697 10.71 -13.57 36.26
N TYR A 698 9.40 -13.70 36.49
CA TYR A 698 8.66 -13.02 37.56
C TYR A 698 9.16 -13.40 38.96
N CYS A 699 9.92 -14.49 39.11
CA CYS A 699 10.57 -14.84 40.38
C CYS A 699 11.69 -13.87 40.79
N MET A 700 12.02 -12.86 39.96
CA MET A 700 12.94 -11.75 40.25
C MET A 700 12.19 -10.40 40.46
N SER A 701 10.86 -10.41 40.54
CA SER A 701 10.02 -9.19 40.48
C SER A 701 10.21 -8.18 41.62
N ASP A 702 10.70 -8.58 42.80
CA ASP A 702 11.06 -7.64 43.87
C ASP A 702 12.24 -6.72 43.48
N HIS A 703 13.01 -7.11 42.47
CA HIS A 703 14.13 -6.34 41.93
C HIS A 703 13.76 -5.50 40.70
N PHE A 704 12.50 -5.51 40.24
CA PHE A 704 12.02 -4.71 39.09
C PHE A 704 11.81 -3.23 39.48
N GLN A 705 12.90 -2.57 39.89
CA GLN A 705 12.92 -1.15 40.25
C GLN A 705 12.63 -0.25 39.05
N SER A 706 12.03 0.92 39.30
CA SER A 706 11.76 1.87 38.22
C SER A 706 13.06 2.46 37.70
N LEU A 707 13.18 2.59 36.38
CA LEU A 707 14.36 3.12 35.69
C LEU A 707 14.61 4.63 35.92
N ALA A 708 13.82 5.26 36.79
CA ALA A 708 13.99 6.61 37.34
C ALA A 708 14.51 6.64 38.80
N GLU A 709 14.50 5.50 39.50
CA GLU A 709 15.08 5.32 40.84
C GLU A 709 16.50 4.72 40.75
N GLN A 710 16.80 4.07 39.62
CA GLN A 710 18.14 3.61 39.25
C GLN A 710 19.06 4.81 38.94
N GLY A 711 20.12 4.96 39.74
CA GLY A 711 21.16 5.99 39.58
C GLY A 711 22.05 5.80 38.33
N SER A 712 23.25 6.38 38.33
CA SER A 712 24.09 6.40 37.13
C SER A 712 24.54 4.98 36.69
N PRO A 713 24.72 4.71 35.38
CA PRO A 713 25.16 3.38 34.92
C PRO A 713 26.51 2.92 35.48
N ALA A 714 27.39 3.87 35.84
CA ALA A 714 28.72 3.60 36.40
C ALA A 714 28.68 2.92 37.78
N GLU A 715 27.62 3.11 38.56
CA GLU A 715 27.49 2.58 39.93
C GLU A 715 26.82 1.18 39.97
N GLN A 716 26.40 0.65 38.82
CA GLN A 716 25.50 -0.50 38.71
C GLN A 716 26.14 -1.78 38.15
N GLY A 717 27.42 -1.75 37.79
CA GLY A 717 28.07 -2.79 36.97
C GLY A 717 27.92 -4.22 37.48
N ASP A 718 27.77 -4.43 38.79
CA ASP A 718 27.71 -5.74 39.44
C ASP A 718 26.41 -5.95 40.26
N LYS A 719 25.32 -5.24 39.94
CA LYS A 719 24.04 -5.30 40.70
C LYS A 719 22.81 -5.73 39.91
N ARG A 720 22.93 -6.01 38.61
CA ARG A 720 21.77 -6.39 37.77
C ARG A 720 21.39 -7.84 37.96
N THR A 721 20.08 -8.10 38.04
CA THR A 721 19.52 -9.46 38.02
C THR A 721 19.74 -10.12 36.66
N LYS A 722 20.07 -11.41 36.65
CA LYS A 722 20.51 -12.14 35.45
C LYS A 722 19.53 -13.26 35.09
N SER A 723 19.09 -13.29 33.83
CA SER A 723 18.41 -14.43 33.21
C SER A 723 19.39 -15.12 32.28
N VAL A 724 19.66 -16.40 32.52
CA VAL A 724 20.58 -17.20 31.71
C VAL A 724 19.85 -18.37 31.09
N LEU A 725 19.85 -18.44 29.76
CA LEU A 725 19.15 -19.46 28.99
C LEU A 725 20.15 -20.37 28.26
N LEU A 726 20.14 -21.66 28.61
CA LEU A 726 20.91 -22.67 27.88
C LEU A 726 20.11 -23.09 26.65
N LEU A 727 20.70 -22.98 25.47
CA LEU A 727 20.08 -23.29 24.19
C LEU A 727 20.88 -24.39 23.47
N THR A 728 20.23 -25.53 23.21
CA THR A 728 20.85 -26.71 22.60
C THR A 728 20.22 -27.07 21.26
N GLU A 729 20.81 -28.02 20.55
CA GLU A 729 20.36 -28.48 19.23
C GLU A 729 18.90 -28.97 19.25
N ARG A 730 18.43 -29.50 20.39
CA ARG A 730 17.05 -29.94 20.62
C ARG A 730 16.02 -28.79 20.59
N ASN A 731 16.46 -27.55 20.79
CA ASN A 731 15.61 -26.36 20.86
C ASN A 731 15.76 -25.43 19.65
N ALA A 732 16.43 -25.88 18.58
CA ALA A 732 16.71 -25.12 17.35
C ALA A 732 15.47 -24.41 16.76
N SER A 733 14.29 -25.07 16.80
CA SER A 733 12.99 -24.52 16.38
C SER A 733 12.65 -23.14 16.98
N HIS A 734 13.13 -22.86 18.19
CA HIS A 734 12.83 -21.66 18.97
C HIS A 734 13.92 -20.59 18.88
N ALA A 735 15.12 -20.93 18.39
CA ALA A 735 16.30 -20.04 18.36
C ALA A 735 16.03 -18.70 17.67
N VAL A 736 15.27 -18.69 16.57
CA VAL A 736 14.86 -17.48 15.83
C VAL A 736 14.07 -16.50 16.72
N GLY A 737 13.19 -17.00 17.58
CA GLY A 737 12.43 -16.17 18.51
C GLY A 737 13.22 -15.76 19.75
N VAL A 738 14.13 -16.62 20.22
CA VAL A 738 15.08 -16.27 21.28
C VAL A 738 15.95 -15.10 20.81
N LEU A 739 16.49 -15.16 19.59
CA LEU A 739 17.22 -14.05 18.98
C LEU A 739 16.38 -12.76 18.94
N ARG A 740 15.13 -12.82 18.46
CA ARG A 740 14.21 -11.66 18.44
C ARG A 740 13.92 -11.08 19.83
N TYR A 741 13.93 -11.92 20.88
CA TYR A 741 13.77 -11.45 22.27
C TYR A 741 15.07 -10.79 22.78
N LEU A 742 16.25 -11.34 22.48
CA LEU A 742 17.54 -10.73 22.81
C LEU A 742 17.78 -9.40 22.08
N GLU A 743 17.46 -9.34 20.77
CA GLU A 743 17.52 -8.11 19.95
C GLU A 743 16.65 -6.99 20.55
N ARG A 744 15.50 -7.35 21.14
CA ARG A 744 14.61 -6.41 21.85
C ARG A 744 15.07 -6.05 23.26
N ALA A 745 15.83 -6.93 23.91
CA ALA A 745 16.36 -6.75 25.26
C ALA A 745 17.67 -5.93 25.31
N ASP A 746 18.18 -5.48 24.16
CA ASP A 746 19.50 -4.84 23.99
C ASP A 746 20.64 -5.73 24.58
N ALA A 747 20.46 -7.05 24.47
CA ALA A 747 21.34 -8.04 25.07
C ALA A 747 22.59 -8.29 24.20
N LYS A 748 23.69 -8.72 24.84
CA LYS A 748 24.91 -9.15 24.14
C LYS A 748 24.67 -10.52 23.50
N ILE A 749 24.42 -10.51 22.18
CA ILE A 749 24.16 -11.72 21.38
C ILE A 749 25.49 -12.31 20.88
N PRO A 750 25.77 -13.61 21.09
CA PRO A 750 26.91 -14.30 20.51
C PRO A 750 26.80 -14.43 18.97
N SER A 751 27.91 -14.33 18.26
CA SER A 751 28.03 -14.48 16.79
C SER A 751 27.41 -15.79 16.30
N GLU A 752 27.64 -16.85 17.06
CA GLU A 752 27.27 -18.23 16.77
C GLU A 752 25.74 -18.39 16.75
N LEU A 753 25.00 -17.54 17.47
CA LEU A 753 23.53 -17.53 17.45
C LEU A 753 22.98 -16.96 16.14
N TYR A 754 23.65 -15.99 15.52
CA TYR A 754 23.25 -15.48 14.21
C TYR A 754 23.46 -16.53 13.11
N GLU A 755 24.60 -17.24 13.13
CA GLU A 755 24.89 -18.33 12.18
C GLU A 755 23.92 -19.51 12.37
N PHE A 756 23.72 -19.95 13.61
CA PHE A 756 22.77 -21.03 13.94
C PHE A 756 21.33 -20.68 13.54
N THR A 757 20.88 -19.44 13.78
CA THR A 757 19.53 -19.01 13.37
C THR A 757 19.38 -18.81 11.87
N ALA A 758 20.44 -18.48 11.13
CA ALA A 758 20.41 -18.44 9.67
C ALA A 758 20.12 -19.83 9.08
N GLY A 759 20.84 -20.87 9.51
CA GLY A 759 20.57 -22.25 9.09
C GLY A 759 19.19 -22.76 9.50
N VAL A 760 18.68 -22.35 10.66
CA VAL A 760 17.28 -22.64 11.08
C VAL A 760 16.26 -21.93 10.20
N LEU A 761 16.55 -20.73 9.70
CA LEU A 761 15.67 -19.99 8.79
C LEU A 761 15.64 -20.61 7.39
N GLU A 762 16.80 -21.03 6.87
CA GLU A 762 16.91 -21.77 5.60
C GLU A 762 16.13 -23.09 5.66
N ALA A 763 16.40 -23.93 6.67
CA ALA A 763 15.68 -25.18 6.89
C ALA A 763 14.21 -25.01 7.34
N LYS A 764 13.74 -23.78 7.60
CA LYS A 764 12.31 -23.43 7.70
C LYS A 764 11.73 -23.05 6.35
N GLU A 765 12.47 -22.33 5.52
CA GLU A 765 12.07 -21.85 4.20
C GLU A 765 11.90 -23.02 3.21
N ASP A 766 12.79 -24.03 3.26
CA ASP A 766 12.64 -25.28 2.49
C ASP A 766 11.31 -25.99 2.77
N LYS A 767 10.87 -25.99 4.04
CA LYS A 767 9.60 -26.59 4.45
C LYS A 767 8.38 -25.82 3.92
N LYS A 768 8.57 -24.61 3.41
CA LYS A 768 7.54 -23.81 2.72
C LYS A 768 7.54 -24.04 1.20
N ALA A 769 8.37 -24.91 0.62
CA ALA A 769 8.47 -25.09 -0.84
C ALA A 769 7.13 -25.38 -1.56
N ARG A 770 6.14 -25.94 -0.85
CA ARG A 770 4.76 -26.18 -1.35
C ARG A 770 3.71 -25.11 -0.98
N ARG A 771 4.05 -24.11 -0.16
CA ARG A 771 3.20 -22.95 0.15
C ARG A 771 3.18 -21.96 -1.05
N PRO A 772 2.18 -21.07 -1.16
CA PRO A 772 2.22 -20.00 -2.17
C PRO A 772 3.40 -19.05 -1.95
N LEU A 773 3.85 -18.38 -3.01
CA LEU A 773 4.87 -17.32 -2.94
C LEU A 773 4.28 -16.09 -2.24
N CYS A 774 5.03 -15.52 -1.29
CA CYS A 774 4.61 -14.43 -0.41
C CYS A 774 3.92 -13.27 -1.16
N PRO A 775 2.65 -12.92 -0.83
CA PRO A 775 1.91 -11.86 -1.51
C PRO A 775 2.59 -10.49 -1.49
N TYR A 776 3.31 -10.15 -0.41
CA TYR A 776 4.08 -8.91 -0.33
C TYR A 776 5.30 -8.94 -1.26
N LEU A 777 6.02 -10.06 -1.30
CA LEU A 777 7.14 -10.26 -2.21
C LEU A 777 6.70 -10.15 -3.68
N LYS A 778 5.55 -10.76 -4.03
CA LYS A 778 4.92 -10.63 -5.35
C LYS A 778 4.53 -9.18 -5.68
N THR A 779 3.87 -8.49 -4.75
CA THR A 779 3.23 -7.19 -5.02
C THR A 779 4.19 -6.01 -4.92
N PHE A 780 5.27 -6.11 -4.13
CA PHE A 780 6.19 -4.99 -3.86
C PHE A 780 7.68 -5.33 -4.00
N GLY A 781 8.06 -6.59 -4.25
CA GLY A 781 9.45 -7.02 -4.36
C GLY A 781 10.15 -7.27 -3.01
N PHE A 782 9.48 -7.10 -1.87
CA PHE A 782 10.01 -7.40 -0.55
C PHE A 782 8.93 -7.87 0.43
N CYS A 783 9.34 -8.47 1.55
CA CYS A 783 8.48 -8.85 2.68
C CYS A 783 8.99 -8.16 3.95
N LYS A 784 8.11 -7.62 4.81
CA LYS A 784 8.52 -6.88 6.02
C LYS A 784 9.33 -7.73 7.01
N ASP A 785 8.96 -8.99 7.24
CA ASP A 785 9.75 -9.92 8.05
C ASP A 785 9.68 -11.37 7.51
N LYS A 786 10.78 -11.79 6.84
CA LYS A 786 10.95 -13.18 6.35
C LYS A 786 11.00 -14.21 7.49
N ARG A 787 11.41 -13.83 8.70
CA ARG A 787 11.56 -14.72 9.87
C ARG A 787 10.20 -15.22 10.39
N ILE A 788 9.14 -14.45 10.15
CA ILE A 788 7.77 -14.72 10.59
C ILE A 788 6.85 -15.14 9.43
N CYS A 789 7.07 -14.59 8.22
CA CYS A 789 6.14 -14.76 7.12
C CYS A 789 5.90 -16.25 6.76
N PRO A 790 4.63 -16.71 6.72
CA PRO A 790 4.29 -18.12 6.56
C PRO A 790 4.49 -18.62 5.15
N ASP A 791 4.31 -17.76 4.17
CA ASP A 791 4.46 -18.04 2.74
C ASP A 791 5.94 -18.16 2.36
N ARG A 792 6.23 -18.78 1.22
CA ARG A 792 7.61 -18.92 0.75
C ARG A 792 8.14 -17.63 0.13
N HIS A 793 9.45 -17.48 0.16
CA HIS A 793 10.22 -16.38 -0.40
C HIS A 793 11.13 -16.85 -1.55
N HIS A 794 11.43 -18.14 -1.63
CA HIS A 794 12.14 -18.74 -2.75
C HIS A 794 11.16 -19.17 -3.85
N ILE A 795 11.58 -18.99 -5.10
CA ILE A 795 10.88 -19.52 -6.28
C ILE A 795 11.14 -21.04 -6.33
N ASN A 796 10.11 -21.83 -6.60
CA ASN A 796 10.20 -23.28 -6.73
C ASN A 796 10.05 -23.66 -8.21
N PRO A 797 11.14 -24.08 -8.90
CA PRO A 797 11.12 -24.41 -10.32
C PRO A 797 10.10 -25.48 -10.74
N GLU A 798 9.62 -26.34 -9.83
CA GLU A 798 8.57 -27.33 -10.15
C GLU A 798 7.16 -26.73 -10.18
N MET A 799 6.91 -25.68 -9.38
CA MET A 799 5.57 -25.09 -9.18
C MET A 799 5.38 -23.77 -9.92
N ASP A 800 6.47 -23.06 -10.22
CA ASP A 800 6.46 -21.69 -10.73
C ASP A 800 6.67 -21.57 -12.24
N ILE A 801 6.75 -22.70 -12.97
CA ILE A 801 6.80 -22.71 -14.44
C ILE A 801 5.57 -21.98 -15.00
N PRO A 802 5.72 -21.01 -15.92
CA PRO A 802 4.61 -20.36 -16.58
C PRO A 802 3.62 -21.36 -17.19
N ARG A 803 2.34 -21.26 -16.81
CA ARG A 803 1.29 -22.14 -17.32
C ARG A 803 1.08 -21.96 -18.81
N LYS A 804 0.63 -23.03 -19.46
CA LYS A 804 0.04 -22.96 -20.80
C LYS A 804 -1.42 -22.55 -20.69
N LEU A 805 -1.86 -21.57 -21.48
CA LEU A 805 -3.26 -21.13 -21.53
C LEU A 805 -4.04 -21.78 -22.68
N SER A 806 -3.32 -22.44 -23.60
CA SER A 806 -3.82 -23.25 -24.71
C SER A 806 -2.73 -24.28 -25.07
N ASN A 807 -2.51 -24.58 -26.35
CA ASN A 807 -1.26 -25.20 -26.80
C ASN A 807 -0.04 -24.29 -26.58
N GLU A 808 -0.26 -22.98 -26.41
CA GLU A 808 0.78 -21.96 -26.20
C GLU A 808 1.01 -21.64 -24.72
N ALA A 809 2.25 -21.28 -24.39
CA ALA A 809 2.66 -20.85 -23.06
C ALA A 809 2.23 -19.40 -22.77
N LEU A 810 2.04 -19.06 -21.49
CA LEU A 810 1.88 -17.66 -21.08
C LEU A 810 3.07 -16.81 -21.58
N PRO A 811 2.83 -15.64 -22.20
CA PRO A 811 3.89 -14.82 -22.76
C PRO A 811 4.77 -14.28 -21.63
N MET A 812 6.05 -14.68 -21.61
CA MET A 812 7.00 -14.27 -20.56
C MET A 812 7.39 -12.78 -20.65
N PHE A 813 7.25 -12.19 -21.84
CA PHE A 813 7.52 -10.79 -22.13
C PHE A 813 6.65 -10.32 -23.31
N GLY A 814 6.56 -9.02 -23.55
CA GLY A 814 5.90 -8.42 -24.73
C GLY A 814 4.55 -7.76 -24.43
N HIS A 815 3.80 -7.42 -25.48
CA HIS A 815 2.55 -6.67 -25.38
C HIS A 815 1.33 -7.59 -25.46
N ILE A 816 0.44 -7.49 -24.46
CA ILE A 816 -0.80 -8.25 -24.35
C ILE A 816 -2.00 -7.31 -24.21
N ARG A 817 -3.20 -7.83 -24.52
CA ARG A 817 -4.47 -7.14 -24.26
C ARG A 817 -5.23 -7.90 -23.19
N ILE A 818 -5.78 -7.21 -22.21
CA ILE A 818 -6.36 -7.82 -21.01
C ILE A 818 -7.70 -7.19 -20.64
N ILE A 819 -8.61 -8.00 -20.08
CA ILE A 819 -9.81 -7.51 -19.38
C ILE A 819 -9.75 -7.96 -17.91
N PRO A 820 -9.57 -7.04 -16.96
CA PRO A 820 -9.72 -7.32 -15.54
C PRO A 820 -11.19 -7.56 -15.18
N PHE A 821 -11.49 -8.69 -14.52
CA PHE A 821 -12.84 -9.03 -14.04
C PHE A 821 -12.94 -8.91 -12.51
N TYR A 822 -11.93 -9.36 -11.76
CA TYR A 822 -11.91 -9.30 -10.30
C TYR A 822 -10.71 -8.49 -9.79
N ILE A 823 -10.98 -7.44 -9.00
CA ILE A 823 -9.95 -6.49 -8.53
C ILE A 823 -9.68 -6.77 -7.04
N SER A 824 -8.57 -7.44 -6.73
CA SER A 824 -8.23 -7.84 -5.35
C SER A 824 -7.78 -6.63 -4.52
N ASN A 825 -6.89 -5.81 -5.07
CA ASN A 825 -6.46 -4.55 -4.46
C ASN A 825 -6.08 -3.54 -5.57
N ALA A 826 -5.51 -2.38 -5.22
CA ALA A 826 -5.21 -1.35 -6.21
C ALA A 826 -4.12 -1.73 -7.23
N THR A 827 -3.34 -2.80 -7.03
CA THR A 827 -2.27 -3.27 -7.94
C THR A 827 -2.41 -4.72 -8.40
N ASN A 828 -3.15 -5.57 -7.69
CA ASN A 828 -3.36 -6.99 -8.04
C ASN A 828 -4.79 -7.23 -8.54
N TYR A 829 -4.91 -7.73 -9.77
CA TYR A 829 -6.16 -8.01 -10.48
C TYR A 829 -6.18 -9.43 -11.03
N PHE A 830 -7.36 -9.99 -11.26
CA PHE A 830 -7.57 -11.21 -12.03
C PHE A 830 -8.41 -10.89 -13.26
N GLY A 831 -8.10 -11.54 -14.38
CA GLY A 831 -8.74 -11.27 -15.66
C GLY A 831 -8.38 -12.27 -16.75
N ARG A 832 -8.83 -12.02 -17.97
CA ARG A 832 -8.50 -12.84 -19.16
C ARG A 832 -7.59 -12.07 -20.11
N ILE A 833 -6.69 -12.78 -20.79
CA ILE A 833 -5.90 -12.27 -21.92
C ILE A 833 -6.76 -12.42 -23.19
N ILE A 834 -6.76 -11.43 -24.07
CA ILE A 834 -7.48 -11.44 -25.35
C ILE A 834 -6.50 -11.42 -26.52
N ASP A 835 -6.25 -12.63 -27.04
CA ASP A 835 -5.48 -12.86 -28.25
C ASP A 835 -6.15 -12.26 -29.52
N LYS A 836 -5.44 -12.27 -30.66
CA LYS A 836 -5.95 -11.88 -31.97
C LYS A 836 -6.86 -12.93 -32.60
N HIS A 837 -6.74 -14.20 -32.21
CA HIS A 837 -7.62 -15.29 -32.62
C HIS A 837 -8.75 -15.51 -31.57
N LEU A 838 -9.72 -16.38 -31.86
CA LEU A 838 -11.06 -16.35 -31.22
C LEU A 838 -11.03 -16.44 -29.68
N ASP A 839 -11.93 -15.71 -29.01
CA ASP A 839 -12.20 -15.87 -27.57
C ASP A 839 -12.95 -17.19 -27.33
N LEU A 840 -12.18 -18.29 -27.24
CA LEU A 840 -12.67 -19.64 -26.96
C LEU A 840 -13.51 -19.73 -25.68
N TYR A 841 -13.23 -18.86 -24.70
CA TYR A 841 -14.02 -18.80 -23.48
C TYR A 841 -15.38 -18.14 -23.71
N ALA A 842 -15.50 -17.13 -24.58
CA ALA A 842 -16.80 -16.56 -24.92
C ALA A 842 -17.74 -17.63 -25.53
N THR A 843 -17.20 -18.51 -26.39
CA THR A 843 -17.94 -19.66 -26.95
C THR A 843 -18.34 -20.66 -25.86
N LEU A 844 -17.39 -21.17 -25.07
CA LEU A 844 -17.68 -22.12 -23.99
C LEU A 844 -18.65 -21.56 -22.94
N ASN A 845 -18.55 -20.27 -22.63
CA ASN A 845 -19.46 -19.59 -21.72
C ASN A 845 -20.87 -19.48 -22.34
N ALA A 846 -21.01 -19.21 -23.64
CA ALA A 846 -22.31 -19.23 -24.31
C ALA A 846 -22.96 -20.62 -24.25
N GLU A 847 -22.22 -21.68 -24.63
CA GLU A 847 -22.69 -23.07 -24.59
C GLU A 847 -23.04 -23.55 -23.17
N MET A 848 -22.27 -23.14 -22.16
CA MET A 848 -22.52 -23.49 -20.77
C MET A 848 -23.75 -22.76 -20.21
N ASN A 849 -23.92 -21.47 -20.53
CA ASN A 849 -25.13 -20.72 -20.18
C ASN A 849 -26.35 -21.16 -20.99
N GLU A 850 -26.19 -21.81 -22.14
CA GLU A 850 -27.28 -22.46 -22.85
C GLU A 850 -27.67 -23.80 -22.22
N TYR A 851 -26.69 -24.66 -21.95
CA TYR A 851 -26.90 -25.97 -21.34
C TYR A 851 -27.63 -25.90 -19.99
N PHE A 852 -27.21 -25.00 -19.09
CA PHE A 852 -27.81 -24.86 -17.76
C PHE A 852 -29.07 -23.95 -17.72
N LYS A 853 -29.55 -23.39 -18.84
CA LYS A 853 -30.89 -22.77 -18.90
C LYS A 853 -32.00 -23.80 -18.73
N ASP A 854 -31.78 -25.03 -19.23
CA ASP A 854 -32.72 -26.13 -19.06
C ASP A 854 -32.69 -26.61 -17.58
N PRO A 855 -33.81 -26.55 -16.85
CA PRO A 855 -33.87 -27.02 -15.46
C PRO A 855 -33.49 -28.50 -15.28
N SER A 856 -33.66 -29.34 -16.31
CA SER A 856 -33.32 -30.77 -16.25
C SER A 856 -31.80 -31.03 -16.15
N ASN A 857 -30.98 -30.08 -16.63
CA ASN A 857 -29.52 -30.15 -16.57
C ASN A 857 -28.92 -29.64 -15.24
N LYS A 858 -29.74 -29.12 -14.32
CA LYS A 858 -29.31 -28.54 -13.04
C LYS A 858 -29.19 -29.58 -11.91
N THR A 859 -28.44 -30.65 -12.15
CA THR A 859 -28.19 -31.68 -11.13
C THR A 859 -27.18 -31.19 -10.08
N ALA A 860 -27.59 -31.13 -8.81
CA ALA A 860 -26.72 -30.78 -7.70
C ALA A 860 -25.68 -31.88 -7.41
N ALA A 861 -24.49 -31.48 -6.93
CA ALA A 861 -23.38 -32.38 -6.66
C ALA A 861 -23.53 -33.10 -5.30
N GLU A 862 -24.07 -34.32 -5.29
CA GLU A 862 -24.22 -35.15 -4.07
C GLU A 862 -22.89 -35.39 -3.34
N LYS A 863 -21.80 -35.58 -4.10
CA LYS A 863 -20.45 -35.80 -3.58
C LYS A 863 -19.52 -34.67 -4.05
N VAL A 864 -19.13 -33.82 -3.10
CA VAL A 864 -18.21 -32.71 -3.33
C VAL A 864 -16.79 -33.12 -2.93
N GLU A 865 -15.88 -33.16 -3.90
CA GLU A 865 -14.48 -33.54 -3.71
C GLU A 865 -13.55 -32.32 -3.74
N SER A 866 -12.48 -32.33 -2.94
CA SER A 866 -11.51 -31.24 -2.92
C SER A 866 -10.70 -31.20 -4.23
N PHE A 867 -10.43 -30.01 -4.74
CA PHE A 867 -9.86 -29.73 -6.06
C PHE A 867 -10.71 -30.15 -7.27
N GLY A 868 -11.90 -30.72 -7.06
CA GLY A 868 -12.88 -31.03 -8.11
C GLY A 868 -13.45 -29.80 -8.80
N LEU A 869 -13.94 -29.98 -10.04
CA LEU A 869 -14.52 -28.95 -10.90
C LEU A 869 -16.04 -29.08 -11.00
N TYR A 870 -16.74 -27.95 -10.85
CA TYR A 870 -18.20 -27.89 -10.74
C TYR A 870 -18.74 -26.63 -11.43
N GLY A 871 -20.06 -26.62 -11.70
CA GLY A 871 -20.79 -25.41 -12.08
C GLY A 871 -21.32 -24.67 -10.84
N LEU A 872 -21.42 -23.36 -10.92
CA LEU A 872 -22.08 -22.50 -9.93
C LEU A 872 -23.05 -21.56 -10.65
N GLU A 873 -24.30 -21.50 -10.22
CA GLU A 873 -25.28 -20.53 -10.72
C GLU A 873 -25.24 -19.24 -9.89
N GLU A 874 -24.93 -18.11 -10.52
CA GLU A 874 -25.08 -16.79 -9.90
C GLU A 874 -26.07 -15.91 -10.70
N LYS A 875 -27.31 -15.86 -10.21
CA LYS A 875 -28.47 -15.10 -10.73
C LYS A 875 -28.96 -15.55 -12.10
N THR A 876 -28.16 -15.35 -13.14
CA THR A 876 -28.46 -15.66 -14.55
C THR A 876 -27.19 -16.01 -15.35
N ILE A 877 -26.07 -16.25 -14.65
CA ILE A 877 -24.77 -16.57 -15.24
C ILE A 877 -24.25 -17.82 -14.54
N PHE A 878 -23.82 -18.81 -15.31
CA PHE A 878 -23.16 -20.00 -14.81
C PHE A 878 -21.65 -19.83 -14.88
N GLN A 879 -20.94 -20.22 -13.81
CA GLN A 879 -19.49 -20.09 -13.68
C GLN A 879 -18.85 -21.46 -13.42
N ARG A 880 -17.68 -21.73 -13.99
CA ARG A 880 -16.86 -22.88 -13.61
C ARG A 880 -16.10 -22.57 -12.32
N VAL A 881 -16.23 -23.44 -11.33
CA VAL A 881 -15.59 -23.29 -10.03
C VAL A 881 -14.79 -24.53 -9.64
N GLN A 882 -13.66 -24.32 -8.97
CA GLN A 882 -12.86 -25.38 -8.37
C GLN A 882 -13.02 -25.35 -6.85
N VAL A 883 -13.31 -26.48 -6.23
CA VAL A 883 -13.36 -26.61 -4.76
C VAL A 883 -11.94 -26.51 -4.19
N LEU A 884 -11.74 -25.68 -3.17
CA LEU A 884 -10.47 -25.58 -2.44
C LEU A 884 -10.54 -26.33 -1.10
N GLU A 885 -11.60 -26.11 -0.34
CA GLU A 885 -11.84 -26.77 0.95
C GLU A 885 -13.33 -27.08 1.12
N VAL A 886 -13.63 -28.31 1.58
CA VAL A 886 -14.98 -28.74 1.99
C VAL A 886 -15.02 -28.74 3.50
N SER A 887 -15.86 -27.89 4.13
CA SER A 887 -15.98 -27.91 5.58
C SER A 887 -16.66 -29.21 6.06
N GLN A 888 -16.09 -29.82 7.12
CA GLN A 888 -16.58 -31.03 7.78
C GLN A 888 -17.07 -30.74 9.22
N LYS A 889 -17.69 -29.58 9.46
CA LYS A 889 -18.37 -29.33 10.74
C LYS A 889 -19.75 -29.97 10.71
N GLU A 890 -19.90 -31.12 11.35
CA GLU A 890 -21.18 -31.79 11.59
C GLU A 890 -21.99 -31.09 12.70
N ASP A 891 -22.19 -29.77 12.56
CA ASP A 891 -23.13 -29.02 13.38
C ASP A 891 -24.56 -29.30 12.89
N THR A 892 -25.42 -29.79 13.79
CA THR A 892 -26.46 -30.80 13.49
C THR A 892 -27.59 -30.39 12.52
N TRP A 893 -27.65 -29.12 12.10
CA TRP A 893 -28.62 -28.61 11.10
C TRP A 893 -27.99 -27.61 10.10
N GLY A 894 -26.67 -27.59 9.97
CA GLY A 894 -25.95 -26.71 9.04
C GLY A 894 -25.74 -27.35 7.66
N LEU A 895 -26.24 -26.69 6.59
CA LEU A 895 -25.83 -27.01 5.23
C LEU A 895 -24.33 -26.73 5.10
N GLY A 896 -23.53 -27.77 4.82
CA GLY A 896 -22.08 -27.67 4.78
C GLY A 896 -21.60 -26.60 3.81
N SER A 897 -20.72 -25.71 4.27
CA SER A 897 -20.14 -24.67 3.43
C SER A 897 -18.90 -25.17 2.68
N VAL A 898 -18.68 -24.65 1.47
CA VAL A 898 -17.57 -25.01 0.58
C VAL A 898 -16.86 -23.75 0.14
N LEU A 899 -15.54 -23.72 0.29
CA LEU A 899 -14.70 -22.67 -0.26
C LEU A 899 -14.35 -23.03 -1.70
N VAL A 900 -14.74 -22.19 -2.65
CA VAL A 900 -14.51 -22.40 -4.09
C VAL A 900 -13.73 -21.24 -4.71
N LYS A 901 -13.00 -21.54 -5.78
CA LYS A 901 -12.29 -20.59 -6.64
C LYS A 901 -13.00 -20.48 -7.98
N VAL A 902 -13.31 -19.27 -8.44
CA VAL A 902 -13.83 -19.07 -9.80
C VAL A 902 -12.65 -19.12 -10.77
N ILE A 903 -12.64 -20.09 -11.68
CA ILE A 903 -11.41 -20.43 -12.43
C ILE A 903 -11.19 -19.56 -13.67
N ASP A 904 -12.21 -18.83 -14.12
CA ASP A 904 -12.18 -18.04 -15.36
C ASP A 904 -12.28 -16.51 -15.14
N GLU A 905 -12.90 -16.06 -14.04
CA GLU A 905 -12.90 -14.65 -13.60
C GLU A 905 -11.86 -14.37 -12.51
N GLY A 906 -11.51 -15.38 -11.71
CA GLY A 906 -10.62 -15.28 -10.55
C GLY A 906 -11.34 -15.02 -9.22
N GLY A 907 -10.56 -14.98 -8.14
CA GLY A 907 -11.08 -14.83 -6.78
C GLY A 907 -11.67 -16.12 -6.19
N THR A 908 -12.12 -16.03 -4.93
CA THR A 908 -12.70 -17.13 -4.14
C THR A 908 -14.02 -16.72 -3.50
N LYS A 909 -14.95 -17.67 -3.37
CA LYS A 909 -16.30 -17.50 -2.80
C LYS A 909 -16.56 -18.63 -1.78
N LEU A 910 -17.29 -18.33 -0.71
CA LEU A 910 -17.86 -19.35 0.19
C LEU A 910 -19.34 -19.55 -0.19
N ILE A 911 -19.75 -20.80 -0.41
CA ILE A 911 -21.11 -21.18 -0.87
C ILE A 911 -21.65 -22.37 -0.08
N SER A 912 -22.95 -22.67 -0.16
CA SER A 912 -23.49 -23.96 0.33
C SER A 912 -23.26 -25.06 -0.72
N ARG A 913 -23.15 -26.31 -0.27
CA ARG A 913 -22.97 -27.49 -1.17
C ARG A 913 -24.03 -27.55 -2.26
N ASP A 914 -25.27 -27.21 -1.94
CA ASP A 914 -26.45 -27.33 -2.83
C ASP A 914 -26.42 -26.34 -4.02
N GLN A 915 -25.51 -25.36 -3.99
CA GLN A 915 -25.29 -24.43 -5.11
C GLN A 915 -24.27 -24.98 -6.14
N LEU A 916 -23.61 -26.11 -5.85
CA LEU A 916 -22.71 -26.78 -6.79
C LEU A 916 -23.48 -27.70 -7.72
N LEU A 917 -23.42 -27.39 -9.01
CA LEU A 917 -23.95 -28.21 -10.09
C LEU A 917 -22.87 -29.15 -10.61
N LEU A 918 -23.25 -30.36 -11.03
CA LEU A 918 -22.36 -31.25 -11.77
C LEU A 918 -22.00 -30.61 -13.11
N LEU A 919 -20.71 -30.52 -13.41
CA LEU A 919 -20.21 -29.96 -14.66
C LEU A 919 -20.02 -31.10 -15.69
N PRO A 920 -20.62 -31.04 -16.89
CA PRO A 920 -20.33 -31.99 -17.96
C PRO A 920 -18.86 -32.01 -18.40
N GLU A 921 -18.35 -33.18 -18.80
CA GLU A 921 -16.96 -33.36 -19.28
C GLU A 921 -16.60 -32.42 -20.43
N LYS A 922 -17.54 -32.13 -21.35
CA LYS A 922 -17.35 -31.15 -22.45
C LYS A 922 -16.81 -29.79 -21.98
N PHE A 923 -17.19 -29.32 -20.79
CA PHE A 923 -16.77 -28.03 -20.23
C PHE A 923 -15.49 -28.10 -19.38
N HIS A 924 -14.89 -29.29 -19.21
CA HIS A 924 -13.58 -29.48 -18.57
C HIS A 924 -12.41 -29.27 -19.54
N THR A 925 -12.68 -29.30 -20.85
CA THR A 925 -11.69 -29.28 -21.94
C THR A 925 -10.81 -28.01 -21.98
N LEU A 926 -11.38 -26.85 -21.67
CA LEU A 926 -10.66 -25.57 -21.67
C LEU A 926 -9.95 -25.35 -20.32
N PRO A 927 -8.64 -25.02 -20.28
CA PRO A 927 -7.95 -24.74 -19.02
C PRO A 927 -8.52 -23.49 -18.30
N PRO A 928 -8.24 -23.30 -17.00
CA PRO A 928 -8.60 -22.09 -16.25
C PRO A 928 -8.15 -20.80 -16.95
N GLN A 929 -9.07 -19.88 -17.21
CA GLN A 929 -8.80 -18.66 -17.98
C GLN A 929 -8.38 -17.45 -17.12
N ALA A 930 -8.54 -17.51 -15.79
CA ALA A 930 -8.20 -16.41 -14.90
C ALA A 930 -6.68 -16.30 -14.68
N VAL A 931 -6.06 -15.30 -15.32
CA VAL A 931 -4.66 -14.90 -15.10
C VAL A 931 -4.61 -13.81 -14.02
N GLU A 932 -3.59 -13.85 -13.17
CA GLU A 932 -3.32 -12.82 -12.15
C GLU A 932 -2.36 -11.77 -12.72
N PHE A 933 -2.68 -10.50 -12.56
CA PHE A 933 -1.94 -9.35 -13.08
C PHE A 933 -1.50 -8.44 -11.93
N ILE A 934 -0.21 -8.11 -11.88
CA ILE A 934 0.37 -7.23 -10.87
C ILE A 934 0.97 -5.99 -11.56
N VAL A 935 0.37 -4.82 -11.31
CA VAL A 935 0.89 -3.52 -11.77
C VAL A 935 2.16 -3.17 -11.00
N CYS A 936 3.26 -2.97 -11.72
CA CYS A 936 4.60 -2.82 -11.13
C CYS A 936 4.97 -1.37 -10.77
N ARG A 937 6.13 -1.21 -10.11
CA ARG A 937 6.75 0.08 -9.76
C ARG A 937 5.83 1.03 -8.98
N VAL A 938 5.00 0.51 -8.09
CA VAL A 938 4.16 1.31 -7.21
C VAL A 938 3.85 0.54 -5.92
N LYS A 939 3.80 1.24 -4.78
CA LYS A 939 3.45 0.68 -3.45
C LYS A 939 2.62 1.68 -2.65
N PRO A 940 1.90 1.27 -1.59
CA PRO A 940 1.25 2.20 -0.67
C PRO A 940 2.23 3.24 -0.12
N ALA A 941 1.72 4.43 0.20
CA ALA A 941 2.49 5.42 0.95
C ALA A 941 2.71 4.97 2.41
N ASP A 942 3.50 5.75 3.16
CA ASP A 942 3.50 5.72 4.64
C ASP A 942 3.92 4.40 5.29
N SER A 943 4.66 3.56 4.56
CA SER A 943 5.05 2.19 4.97
C SER A 943 3.88 1.24 5.24
N GLU A 944 2.67 1.59 4.80
CA GLU A 944 1.48 0.75 4.87
C GLU A 944 1.67 -0.54 4.04
N ILE A 945 1.27 -1.68 4.60
CA ILE A 945 1.36 -2.98 3.91
C ILE A 945 0.26 -3.19 2.86
N GLU A 946 -0.84 -2.44 2.94
CA GLU A 946 -2.04 -2.69 2.15
C GLU A 946 -2.68 -1.42 1.60
N TRP A 947 -3.26 -1.55 0.41
CA TRP A 947 -3.91 -0.45 -0.30
C TRP A 947 -5.17 0.04 0.40
N ASN A 948 -5.19 1.33 0.75
CA ASN A 948 -6.36 2.00 1.31
C ASN A 948 -7.60 1.82 0.40
N PRO A 949 -8.80 1.47 0.93
CA PRO A 949 -9.98 1.14 0.13
C PRO A 949 -10.45 2.27 -0.80
N LYS A 950 -10.10 3.54 -0.49
CA LYS A 950 -10.33 4.70 -1.36
C LYS A 950 -9.67 4.50 -2.74
N VAL A 951 -8.44 3.97 -2.76
CA VAL A 951 -7.67 3.69 -3.99
C VAL A 951 -8.25 2.48 -4.71
N THR A 952 -8.39 1.35 -4.00
CA THR A 952 -8.92 0.10 -4.57
C THR A 952 -10.29 0.30 -5.22
N ARG A 953 -11.20 1.05 -4.58
CA ARG A 953 -12.53 1.37 -5.15
C ARG A 953 -12.44 2.27 -6.39
N TYR A 954 -11.58 3.29 -6.39
CA TYR A 954 -11.40 4.15 -7.56
C TYR A 954 -10.85 3.38 -8.76
N ILE A 955 -9.79 2.59 -8.56
CA ILE A 955 -9.20 1.75 -9.61
C ILE A 955 -10.21 0.70 -10.09
N HIS A 956 -10.93 0.02 -9.18
CA HIS A 956 -11.99 -0.92 -9.53
C HIS A 956 -13.02 -0.31 -10.47
N HIS A 957 -13.64 0.81 -10.10
CA HIS A 957 -14.62 1.49 -10.96
C HIS A 957 -14.03 2.04 -12.27
N LYS A 958 -12.70 2.26 -12.33
CA LYS A 958 -12.01 2.73 -13.53
C LYS A 958 -11.69 1.60 -14.51
N ILE A 959 -11.25 0.43 -14.05
CA ILE A 959 -10.69 -0.63 -14.92
C ILE A 959 -11.55 -1.88 -15.12
N VAL A 960 -12.50 -2.18 -14.24
CA VAL A 960 -13.25 -3.45 -14.30
C VAL A 960 -14.05 -3.59 -15.61
N GLY A 961 -13.97 -4.76 -16.24
CA GLY A 961 -14.70 -5.09 -17.47
C GLY A 961 -14.23 -4.37 -18.75
N LYS A 962 -13.15 -3.58 -18.70
CA LYS A 962 -12.62 -2.85 -19.87
C LYS A 962 -11.34 -3.48 -20.43
N LEU A 963 -11.20 -3.39 -21.76
CA LEU A 963 -9.97 -3.73 -22.46
C LEU A 963 -8.84 -2.75 -22.10
N HIS A 964 -7.68 -3.29 -21.74
CA HIS A 964 -6.45 -2.54 -21.52
C HIS A 964 -5.32 -3.19 -22.31
N ASP A 965 -4.43 -2.37 -22.85
CA ASP A 965 -3.17 -2.83 -23.45
C ASP A 965 -2.08 -2.77 -22.37
N ALA A 966 -1.26 -3.80 -22.24
CA ALA A 966 -0.27 -3.94 -21.18
C ALA A 966 1.04 -4.58 -21.67
N LYS A 967 2.17 -4.16 -21.12
CA LYS A 967 3.48 -4.80 -21.36
C LYS A 967 3.84 -5.72 -20.20
N VAL A 968 4.09 -7.00 -20.50
CA VAL A 968 4.60 -7.98 -19.54
C VAL A 968 6.09 -7.74 -19.32
N VAL A 969 6.48 -7.68 -18.04
CA VAL A 969 7.85 -7.45 -17.58
C VAL A 969 8.47 -8.73 -16.99
N LEU A 970 7.63 -9.60 -16.39
CA LEU A 970 7.99 -10.92 -15.86
C LEU A 970 6.74 -11.81 -15.81
N ALA A 971 6.91 -13.12 -15.97
CA ALA A 971 5.88 -14.14 -15.76
C ALA A 971 6.36 -15.21 -14.76
N LEU A 972 5.48 -15.70 -13.91
CA LEU A 972 5.74 -16.80 -12.98
C LEU A 972 4.45 -17.56 -12.68
N GLY A 973 4.39 -18.87 -12.97
CA GLY A 973 3.22 -19.71 -12.73
C GLY A 973 1.95 -19.21 -13.46
N ASN A 974 1.07 -18.53 -12.72
CA ASN A 974 -0.20 -17.95 -13.19
C ASN A 974 -0.24 -16.41 -13.00
N THR A 975 0.90 -15.80 -12.67
CA THR A 975 1.04 -14.37 -12.35
C THR A 975 1.88 -13.67 -13.42
N LEU A 976 1.37 -12.58 -13.96
CA LEU A 976 2.06 -11.68 -14.89
C LEU A 976 2.29 -10.32 -14.22
N TRP A 977 3.54 -9.86 -14.23
CA TRP A 977 3.93 -8.53 -13.79
C TRP A 977 3.91 -7.57 -14.98
N ILE A 978 3.10 -6.52 -14.89
CA ILE A 978 2.80 -5.62 -16.01
C ILE A 978 3.15 -4.16 -15.70
N ASP A 979 3.81 -3.51 -16.66
CA ASP A 979 4.10 -2.07 -16.67
C ASP A 979 4.67 -1.63 -18.04
N PRO A 980 4.03 -0.66 -18.73
CA PRO A 980 2.80 0.02 -18.37
C PRO A 980 1.55 -0.86 -18.56
N MET A 981 0.45 -0.46 -17.93
CA MET A 981 -0.92 -0.90 -18.22
C MET A 981 -1.75 0.36 -18.55
N VAL A 982 -2.35 0.39 -19.74
CA VAL A 982 -3.05 1.56 -20.29
C VAL A 982 -4.41 1.21 -20.86
N HIS A 983 -5.37 2.12 -20.76
CA HIS A 983 -6.62 2.05 -21.54
C HIS A 983 -6.44 2.85 -22.83
N VAL A 984 -6.85 2.26 -23.95
CA VAL A 984 -6.59 2.81 -25.28
C VAL A 984 -7.87 2.84 -26.11
N THR A 985 -8.41 4.03 -26.35
CA THR A 985 -9.51 4.22 -27.30
C THR A 985 -8.97 4.30 -28.72
N LYS A 986 -9.38 3.37 -29.58
CA LYS A 986 -9.10 3.42 -31.03
C LYS A 986 -10.13 4.30 -31.73
N LEU A 987 -9.67 5.30 -32.48
CA LEU A 987 -10.50 6.21 -33.26
C LEU A 987 -10.65 5.65 -34.69
N SER A 988 -11.65 4.79 -34.88
CA SER A 988 -11.93 4.08 -36.14
C SER A 988 -11.85 4.96 -37.39
N ASN A 989 -12.32 6.21 -37.28
CA ASN A 989 -12.41 7.18 -38.38
C ASN A 989 -11.05 7.82 -38.76
N LEU A 990 -9.99 7.58 -37.98
CA LEU A 990 -8.66 8.18 -38.17
C LEU A 990 -7.52 7.13 -38.22
N LYS A 991 -7.80 5.85 -37.96
CA LYS A 991 -6.82 4.77 -37.70
C LYS A 991 -5.91 4.98 -36.47
N THR A 992 -6.00 6.11 -35.76
CA THR A 992 -5.16 6.43 -34.59
C THR A 992 -5.71 5.85 -33.28
N SER A 993 -4.83 5.59 -32.32
CA SER A 993 -5.13 5.26 -30.92
C SER A 993 -4.78 6.39 -29.96
N VAL A 994 -5.59 6.61 -28.92
CA VAL A 994 -5.32 7.57 -27.84
C VAL A 994 -5.28 6.81 -26.51
N ILE A 995 -4.26 7.08 -25.69
CA ILE A 995 -4.17 6.56 -24.31
C ILE A 995 -5.05 7.44 -23.42
N ASP A 996 -6.14 6.87 -22.89
CA ASP A 996 -7.08 7.59 -22.02
C ASP A 996 -6.55 7.73 -20.58
N TYR A 997 -5.87 6.69 -20.08
CA TYR A 997 -5.19 6.69 -18.77
C TYR A 997 -4.17 5.54 -18.65
N ASN A 998 -3.20 5.71 -17.74
CA ASN A 998 -2.25 4.68 -17.31
C ASN A 998 -2.55 4.31 -15.84
N VAL A 999 -2.75 3.03 -15.54
CA VAL A 999 -3.25 2.58 -14.24
C VAL A 999 -2.27 2.90 -13.09
N ARG A 1000 -0.95 2.81 -13.33
CA ARG A 1000 0.09 3.21 -12.36
C ARG A 1000 0.05 4.71 -12.09
N ALA A 1001 -0.08 5.53 -13.14
CA ALA A 1001 -0.19 6.98 -13.00
C ALA A 1001 -1.45 7.40 -12.22
N GLU A 1002 -2.56 6.70 -12.41
CA GLU A 1002 -3.82 6.92 -11.68
C GLU A 1002 -3.67 6.62 -10.18
N ILE A 1003 -3.04 5.51 -9.80
CA ILE A 1003 -2.75 5.17 -8.39
C ILE A 1003 -1.92 6.28 -7.72
N LEU A 1004 -0.86 6.75 -8.40
CA LEU A 1004 -0.01 7.85 -7.93
C LEU A 1004 -0.78 9.18 -7.87
N SER A 1005 -1.68 9.45 -8.82
CA SER A 1005 -2.50 10.67 -8.84
C SER A 1005 -3.41 10.83 -7.62
N MET A 1006 -3.75 9.74 -6.93
CA MET A 1006 -4.53 9.77 -5.69
C MET A 1006 -3.71 10.18 -4.46
N GLY A 1007 -2.38 10.22 -4.56
CA GLY A 1007 -1.47 10.61 -3.46
C GLY A 1007 -1.44 9.63 -2.28
N MET A 1008 -1.97 8.42 -2.45
CA MET A 1008 -2.01 7.34 -1.44
C MET A 1008 -1.00 6.21 -1.76
N GLY A 1009 -0.20 6.38 -2.82
CA GLY A 1009 0.86 5.48 -3.24
C GLY A 1009 2.10 6.25 -3.68
N ILE A 1010 3.23 5.57 -3.70
CA ILE A 1010 4.55 6.08 -4.09
C ILE A 1010 5.21 5.16 -5.12
N ASP A 1011 6.23 5.66 -5.81
CA ASP A 1011 7.04 4.83 -6.72
C ASP A 1011 7.76 3.70 -5.95
N ASN A 1012 8.06 2.61 -6.66
CA ASN A 1012 8.77 1.45 -6.14
C ASN A 1012 9.74 0.93 -7.22
N SER A 1013 10.75 1.72 -7.57
CA SER A 1013 11.74 1.42 -8.62
C SER A 1013 12.34 0.02 -8.49
N GLU A 1014 12.74 -0.36 -7.28
CA GLU A 1014 13.38 -1.65 -6.97
C GLU A 1014 12.49 -2.88 -7.24
N HIS A 1015 11.17 -2.74 -7.35
CA HIS A 1015 10.21 -3.85 -7.43
C HIS A 1015 10.60 -4.88 -8.49
N VAL A 1016 10.91 -4.42 -9.70
CA VAL A 1016 11.27 -5.28 -10.83
C VAL A 1016 12.67 -5.87 -10.66
N GLU A 1017 13.60 -5.15 -10.05
CA GLU A 1017 14.98 -5.58 -9.83
C GLU A 1017 15.07 -6.69 -8.78
N GLN A 1018 14.33 -6.57 -7.68
CA GLN A 1018 14.26 -7.61 -6.63
C GLN A 1018 13.60 -8.89 -7.18
N LEU A 1019 12.54 -8.78 -8.00
CA LEU A 1019 11.92 -9.93 -8.67
C LEU A 1019 12.87 -10.60 -9.69
N LYS A 1020 13.59 -9.82 -10.49
CA LYS A 1020 14.63 -10.35 -11.40
C LYS A 1020 15.78 -11.03 -10.63
N ARG A 1021 16.12 -10.55 -9.43
CA ARG A 1021 17.12 -11.18 -8.56
C ARG A 1021 16.69 -12.57 -8.12
N LEU A 1022 15.47 -12.70 -7.57
CA LEU A 1022 14.88 -13.99 -7.18
C LEU A 1022 14.83 -14.99 -8.35
N TYR A 1023 14.54 -14.51 -9.57
CA TYR A 1023 14.53 -15.34 -10.78
C TYR A 1023 15.94 -15.87 -11.13
N LYS A 1024 16.99 -15.04 -11.00
CA LYS A 1024 18.39 -15.46 -11.21
C LYS A 1024 18.87 -16.41 -10.10
N GLU A 1025 18.49 -16.17 -8.84
CA GLU A 1025 18.80 -17.05 -7.70
C GLU A 1025 18.19 -18.46 -7.89
N ALA A 1026 17.00 -18.56 -8.48
CA ALA A 1026 16.28 -19.81 -8.71
C ALA A 1026 16.83 -20.71 -9.84
N ARG A 1027 17.85 -20.26 -10.59
CA ARG A 1027 18.47 -20.99 -11.72
C ARG A 1027 17.49 -21.49 -12.79
N LEU A 1028 16.38 -20.79 -13.00
CA LEU A 1028 15.53 -21.00 -14.17
C LEU A 1028 16.33 -20.69 -15.46
N PRO A 1029 16.04 -21.35 -16.61
CA PRO A 1029 16.76 -21.11 -17.86
C PRO A 1029 16.77 -19.62 -18.21
N ALA A 1030 17.93 -19.11 -18.65
CA ALA A 1030 18.21 -17.70 -18.47
C ALA A 1030 17.34 -16.79 -19.33
N PHE A 1031 17.08 -15.61 -18.78
CA PHE A 1031 16.39 -14.49 -19.43
C PHE A 1031 17.04 -14.06 -20.77
N GLU A 1032 18.32 -14.43 -20.97
CA GLU A 1032 19.11 -14.12 -22.16
C GLU A 1032 19.26 -15.32 -23.13
N ASP A 1033 19.15 -16.58 -22.67
CA ASP A 1033 19.44 -17.79 -23.49
C ASP A 1033 18.36 -18.11 -24.55
N LEU A 1034 17.11 -17.73 -24.28
CA LEU A 1034 15.97 -18.04 -25.17
C LEU A 1034 15.93 -17.25 -26.47
N LEU A 1035 16.82 -16.27 -26.66
CA LEU A 1035 17.00 -15.54 -27.91
C LEU A 1035 17.98 -16.24 -28.87
N GLY A 1036 18.75 -17.22 -28.40
CA GLY A 1036 19.93 -17.73 -29.11
C GLY A 1036 19.83 -19.11 -29.79
N GLN A 1037 18.65 -19.74 -29.87
CA GLN A 1037 18.53 -21.13 -30.37
C GLN A 1037 17.51 -21.31 -31.49
N THR A 1038 18.00 -21.28 -32.74
CA THR A 1038 17.29 -21.82 -33.92
C THR A 1038 18.22 -22.72 -34.75
N SER A 1039 18.24 -24.01 -34.40
CA SER A 1039 18.63 -25.17 -35.23
C SER A 1039 19.81 -25.07 -36.22
N THR A 1040 20.85 -25.88 -35.96
CA THR A 1040 21.42 -26.78 -36.98
C THR A 1040 21.93 -28.07 -36.31
N PRO A 1041 21.99 -29.22 -37.02
CA PRO A 1041 22.04 -30.53 -36.37
C PRO A 1041 23.45 -31.02 -36.01
N THR A 1042 23.51 -31.92 -35.03
CA THR A 1042 24.71 -32.68 -34.64
C THR A 1042 25.17 -33.64 -35.75
N THR A 1043 26.47 -33.62 -36.05
CA THR A 1043 27.20 -34.82 -36.50
C THR A 1043 27.90 -35.45 -35.29
N VAL A 1044 28.12 -36.77 -35.35
CA VAL A 1044 28.66 -37.59 -34.25
C VAL A 1044 30.00 -38.18 -34.67
N GLU A 1045 31.02 -38.03 -33.82
CA GLU A 1045 32.26 -38.82 -33.69
C GLU A 1045 33.14 -38.12 -32.63
N ASP A 1046 33.94 -38.75 -31.78
CA ASP A 1046 33.95 -40.11 -31.22
C ASP A 1046 34.86 -40.11 -29.96
N GLY A 1047 34.99 -41.24 -29.26
CA GLY A 1047 36.13 -41.52 -28.39
C GLY A 1047 35.89 -41.42 -26.88
N MET A 1048 36.08 -42.54 -26.18
CA MET A 1048 35.89 -42.64 -24.73
C MET A 1048 37.12 -42.21 -23.91
N CYS A 1049 36.85 -41.60 -22.75
CA CYS A 1049 37.75 -41.40 -21.61
C CYS A 1049 38.61 -42.62 -21.25
N LEU A 1050 39.88 -42.42 -20.82
CA LEU A 1050 40.51 -43.20 -19.73
C LEU A 1050 41.80 -42.56 -19.15
N ARG A 1051 41.84 -42.46 -17.81
CA ARG A 1051 43.02 -42.45 -16.87
C ARG A 1051 44.26 -41.56 -17.14
N GLY A 1052 44.57 -40.73 -16.15
CA GLY A 1052 45.94 -40.26 -15.84
C GLY A 1052 45.99 -39.58 -14.46
N THR A 1053 46.81 -40.05 -13.53
CA THR A 1053 46.91 -39.49 -12.15
C THR A 1053 48.37 -39.25 -11.78
N ARG A 1054 48.62 -38.21 -10.94
CA ARG A 1054 49.92 -37.79 -10.36
C ARG A 1054 50.85 -37.01 -11.30
N GLN A 1055 51.83 -36.20 -10.85
CA GLN A 1055 52.10 -35.42 -9.62
C GLN A 1055 53.54 -34.87 -9.73
N GLY A 1056 53.76 -33.57 -9.52
CA GLY A 1056 55.11 -32.96 -9.44
C GLY A 1056 55.87 -32.78 -10.78
N ASP A 1057 57.01 -32.09 -10.83
CA ASP A 1057 57.61 -31.21 -9.80
C ASP A 1057 58.73 -30.30 -10.39
N GLY A 1058 59.11 -29.22 -9.67
CA GLY A 1058 60.28 -28.35 -9.92
C GLY A 1058 60.24 -27.47 -11.19
N ASP A 1059 60.99 -26.38 -11.33
CA ASP A 1059 61.86 -25.60 -10.41
C ASP A 1059 62.02 -24.18 -11.03
N THR A 1060 62.44 -23.09 -10.37
CA THR A 1060 63.85 -22.84 -9.98
C THR A 1060 63.99 -21.46 -9.25
N GLU A 1061 64.56 -21.44 -8.03
CA GLU A 1061 65.29 -20.32 -7.34
C GLU A 1061 64.59 -18.95 -7.05
N ARG A 1062 64.93 -18.14 -6.01
CA ARG A 1062 65.70 -18.31 -4.74
C ARG A 1062 65.46 -17.10 -3.78
N ARG A 1063 65.45 -17.35 -2.45
CA ARG A 1063 65.94 -16.54 -1.29
C ARG A 1063 65.57 -15.02 -1.16
N ALA A 1064 65.53 -14.39 0.03
CA ALA A 1064 65.34 -14.83 1.42
C ALA A 1064 65.13 -13.61 2.37
N ALA A 1065 64.10 -13.69 3.24
CA ALA A 1065 64.12 -13.58 4.71
C ALA A 1065 64.51 -12.29 5.49
N SER A 1066 64.07 -12.25 6.77
CA SER A 1066 64.12 -11.16 7.80
C SER A 1066 63.32 -9.89 7.43
N GLU A 1067 62.32 -9.43 8.18
CA GLU A 1067 62.12 -9.17 9.64
C GLU A 1067 62.66 -7.82 10.13
N VAL A 1068 61.78 -6.99 10.70
CA VAL A 1068 61.91 -6.23 11.97
C VAL A 1068 60.55 -5.56 12.28
N ASP A 1069 60.35 -5.16 13.54
CA ASP A 1069 59.04 -4.96 14.20
C ASP A 1069 58.68 -3.49 14.50
N SER A 1070 57.43 -3.29 14.94
CA SER A 1070 56.95 -2.29 15.93
C SER A 1070 56.79 -0.77 15.62
N ASP A 1071 55.70 -0.23 16.20
CA ASP A 1071 55.58 1.06 16.91
C ASP A 1071 55.59 2.45 16.20
N ASN A 1072 54.82 3.47 16.64
CA ASN A 1072 53.55 3.47 17.40
C ASN A 1072 52.81 4.85 17.36
N LEU A 1073 51.48 4.82 17.54
CA LEU A 1073 50.55 5.84 18.11
C LEU A 1073 50.48 7.35 17.69
N LYS A 1074 49.23 7.83 17.74
CA LYS A 1074 48.63 9.20 17.76
C LYS A 1074 49.33 10.22 18.71
N PRO A 1075 49.21 11.58 18.57
CA PRO A 1075 47.90 12.29 18.61
C PRO A 1075 47.72 13.72 17.98
N GLU A 1076 46.43 14.12 17.91
CA GLU A 1076 45.75 15.43 18.20
C GLU A 1076 46.31 16.86 17.89
N VAL A 1077 45.41 17.68 17.28
CA VAL A 1077 44.97 19.05 17.72
C VAL A 1077 45.74 20.35 17.30
N LEU A 1078 44.97 21.34 16.77
CA LEU A 1078 45.26 22.80 16.52
C LEU A 1078 46.42 23.14 15.52
N SER A 1079 46.58 24.35 14.94
CA SER A 1079 45.66 25.43 14.51
C SER A 1079 46.39 26.41 13.54
N GLU A 1080 45.81 27.61 13.29
CA GLU A 1080 46.26 28.76 12.46
C GLU A 1080 47.75 29.20 12.73
N ASP A 1081 48.44 30.02 11.91
CA ASP A 1081 48.00 31.22 11.16
C ASP A 1081 49.06 31.72 10.11
N THR A 1082 48.66 32.71 9.28
CA THR A 1082 49.39 33.80 8.57
C THR A 1082 50.51 33.49 7.55
N GLY A 1083 50.39 34.06 6.34
CA GLY A 1083 51.37 33.97 5.25
C GLY A 1083 52.14 35.28 4.96
N SER A 1084 52.78 35.38 3.78
CA SER A 1084 53.35 36.61 3.22
C SER A 1084 53.56 36.54 1.69
N ASP A 1085 53.68 37.69 1.03
CA ASP A 1085 53.70 37.86 -0.44
C ASP A 1085 55.05 37.60 -1.13
N SER A 1086 55.00 37.25 -2.43
CA SER A 1086 55.71 38.04 -3.47
C SER A 1086 55.36 37.70 -4.94
N LEU A 1087 54.56 38.59 -5.54
CA LEU A 1087 54.78 39.18 -6.87
C LEU A 1087 54.95 38.29 -8.14
N SER A 1088 53.78 37.97 -8.72
CA SER A 1088 53.39 38.39 -10.09
C SER A 1088 54.14 37.89 -11.34
N ARG A 1089 53.36 37.32 -12.28
CA ARG A 1089 53.49 37.65 -13.72
C ARG A 1089 52.14 37.61 -14.44
N THR A 1090 51.86 38.66 -15.21
CA THR A 1090 50.73 38.82 -16.17
C THR A 1090 49.33 38.46 -15.68
N ALA A 1091 48.57 39.48 -15.27
CA ALA A 1091 47.11 39.36 -15.13
C ALA A 1091 46.45 39.16 -16.51
N GLN A 1092 45.77 38.02 -16.69
CA GLN A 1092 44.65 37.92 -17.62
C GLN A 1092 43.35 38.18 -16.83
N PRO A 1093 42.26 38.66 -17.47
CA PRO A 1093 40.98 38.81 -16.78
C PRO A 1093 40.48 37.46 -16.27
N HIS A 1094 40.02 37.39 -15.01
CA HIS A 1094 39.31 36.23 -14.49
C HIS A 1094 37.91 36.14 -15.12
N VAL A 1095 37.86 35.69 -16.36
CA VAL A 1095 36.62 35.34 -17.06
C VAL A 1095 35.99 34.16 -16.32
N ARG A 1096 34.86 34.40 -15.65
CA ARG A 1096 34.05 33.32 -15.05
C ARG A 1096 33.57 32.37 -16.16
N SER A 1097 34.17 31.19 -16.22
CA SER A 1097 33.74 30.10 -17.09
C SER A 1097 32.45 29.48 -16.57
N PHE A 1098 31.45 29.32 -17.44
CA PHE A 1098 30.21 28.62 -17.15
C PHE A 1098 30.30 27.17 -17.64
N HIS A 1099 29.81 26.22 -16.86
CA HIS A 1099 29.70 24.82 -17.28
C HIS A 1099 28.38 24.63 -18.05
N PRO A 1100 28.41 24.15 -19.30
CA PRO A 1100 27.19 23.88 -20.05
C PRO A 1100 26.58 22.53 -19.66
N GLN A 1101 25.28 22.37 -19.93
CA GLN A 1101 24.64 21.05 -19.87
C GLN A 1101 25.03 20.22 -21.09
N ILE A 1102 25.29 18.93 -20.89
CA ILE A 1102 25.73 18.00 -21.93
C ILE A 1102 24.90 16.72 -21.85
N LYS A 1103 24.20 16.41 -22.94
CA LYS A 1103 23.50 15.13 -23.15
C LYS A 1103 24.42 14.22 -23.97
N TRP A 1104 24.58 12.95 -23.61
CA TRP A 1104 25.43 12.01 -24.36
C TRP A 1104 24.78 10.65 -24.60
N PHE A 1105 25.08 10.04 -25.73
CA PHE A 1105 24.72 8.66 -26.08
C PHE A 1105 25.88 8.01 -26.84
N GLN A 1106 25.79 6.72 -27.16
CA GLN A 1106 26.85 5.97 -27.83
C GLN A 1106 26.30 4.98 -28.85
N LYS A 1107 27.15 4.62 -29.81
CA LYS A 1107 27.05 3.43 -30.65
C LYS A 1107 28.28 2.54 -30.37
N ASP A 1108 28.45 1.43 -31.05
CA ASP A 1108 29.51 0.46 -30.73
C ASP A 1108 30.94 1.01 -30.88
N ASP A 1109 31.18 1.89 -31.85
CA ASP A 1109 32.48 2.51 -32.12
C ASP A 1109 32.58 4.02 -31.87
N VAL A 1110 31.47 4.71 -31.60
CA VAL A 1110 31.46 6.16 -31.33
C VAL A 1110 30.66 6.55 -30.09
N VAL A 1111 31.06 7.66 -29.45
CA VAL A 1111 30.31 8.36 -28.40
C VAL A 1111 29.95 9.74 -28.91
N ILE A 1112 28.70 10.17 -28.72
CA ILE A 1112 28.18 11.44 -29.25
C ILE A 1112 27.68 12.33 -28.10
N LEU A 1113 28.22 13.54 -28.02
CA LEU A 1113 27.91 14.55 -27.00
C LEU A 1113 27.15 15.72 -27.64
N LYS A 1114 25.95 16.01 -27.18
CA LYS A 1114 25.16 17.21 -27.50
C LYS A 1114 25.35 18.24 -26.38
N ILE A 1115 26.11 19.31 -26.66
CA ILE A 1115 26.31 20.41 -25.72
C ILE A 1115 25.15 21.39 -25.87
N LYS A 1116 24.35 21.57 -24.80
CA LYS A 1116 23.14 22.39 -24.80
C LYS A 1116 23.46 23.88 -24.62
N ILE A 1117 24.09 24.46 -25.64
CA ILE A 1117 24.33 25.90 -25.80
C ILE A 1117 23.91 26.29 -27.22
N ARG A 1118 23.24 27.42 -27.40
CA ARG A 1118 22.84 27.96 -28.73
C ARG A 1118 23.59 29.25 -29.06
N ASN A 1119 23.62 29.61 -30.35
CA ASN A 1119 24.27 30.82 -30.89
C ASN A 1119 25.77 30.90 -30.57
N VAL A 1120 26.46 29.76 -30.66
CA VAL A 1120 27.87 29.61 -30.26
C VAL A 1120 28.82 30.27 -31.27
N LYS A 1121 29.77 31.06 -30.77
CA LYS A 1121 30.86 31.66 -31.55
C LYS A 1121 32.23 31.27 -30.98
N ASP A 1122 33.24 31.28 -31.86
CA ASP A 1122 34.66 31.09 -31.54
C ASP A 1122 34.94 29.86 -30.66
N TYR A 1123 34.28 28.75 -30.97
CA TYR A 1123 34.46 27.49 -30.25
C TYR A 1123 35.80 26.81 -30.56
N LYS A 1124 36.36 26.15 -29.55
CA LYS A 1124 37.58 25.34 -29.63
C LYS A 1124 37.36 24.06 -28.85
N CYS A 1125 37.42 22.94 -29.55
CA CYS A 1125 37.42 21.60 -28.99
C CYS A 1125 38.83 21.00 -29.13
N LYS A 1126 39.36 20.41 -28.05
CA LYS A 1126 40.64 19.69 -28.04
C LYS A 1126 40.40 18.24 -27.62
N PHE A 1127 40.97 17.31 -28.37
CA PHE A 1127 40.91 15.87 -28.09
C PHE A 1127 42.28 15.38 -27.60
N PHE A 1128 42.26 14.60 -26.52
CA PHE A 1128 43.37 13.83 -25.98
C PHE A 1128 42.95 12.35 -25.95
N THR A 1129 43.84 11.43 -25.60
CA THR A 1129 43.53 9.98 -25.60
C THR A 1129 42.41 9.61 -24.62
N ASP A 1130 42.36 10.22 -23.43
CA ASP A 1130 41.39 9.91 -22.37
C ASP A 1130 40.56 11.13 -21.94
N ARG A 1131 40.59 12.23 -22.70
CA ARG A 1131 40.02 13.52 -22.28
C ARG A 1131 39.62 14.39 -23.46
N VAL A 1132 38.53 15.15 -23.31
CA VAL A 1132 38.10 16.16 -24.28
C VAL A 1132 37.81 17.48 -23.57
N VAL A 1133 38.28 18.58 -24.15
CA VAL A 1133 38.08 19.94 -23.62
C VAL A 1133 37.39 20.80 -24.66
N PHE A 1134 36.13 21.13 -24.40
CA PHE A 1134 35.34 22.05 -25.22
C PHE A 1134 35.26 23.43 -24.56
N SER A 1135 35.46 24.49 -25.34
CA SER A 1135 35.39 25.88 -24.88
C SER A 1135 34.76 26.75 -25.95
N ALA A 1136 33.91 27.73 -25.59
CA ALA A 1136 33.30 28.63 -26.56
C ALA A 1136 32.72 29.90 -25.93
N TRP A 1137 32.35 30.89 -26.76
CA TRP A 1137 31.72 32.14 -26.32
C TRP A 1137 30.28 32.28 -26.82
N VAL A 1138 29.40 32.84 -25.99
CA VAL A 1138 28.03 33.22 -26.33
C VAL A 1138 27.73 34.59 -25.75
N GLY A 1139 27.80 35.62 -26.60
CA GLY A 1139 27.90 37.00 -26.15
C GLY A 1139 29.09 37.14 -25.19
N ASP A 1140 28.89 37.85 -24.09
CA ASP A 1140 29.93 38.12 -23.09
C ASP A 1140 30.20 36.95 -22.13
N LYS A 1141 29.63 35.76 -22.37
CA LYS A 1141 29.78 34.58 -21.52
C LYS A 1141 30.67 33.52 -22.16
N PHE A 1142 31.73 33.14 -21.45
CA PHE A 1142 32.60 32.02 -21.79
C PHE A 1142 32.08 30.73 -21.16
N TYR A 1143 31.99 29.68 -21.97
CA TYR A 1143 31.62 28.33 -21.53
C TYR A 1143 32.83 27.41 -21.66
N LEU A 1144 33.04 26.56 -20.64
CA LEU A 1144 34.10 25.56 -20.59
C LEU A 1144 33.53 24.23 -20.10
N ALA A 1145 33.82 23.16 -20.83
CA ALA A 1145 33.52 21.79 -20.46
C ALA A 1145 34.80 20.97 -20.61
N ASP A 1146 35.39 20.61 -19.48
CA ASP A 1146 36.57 19.76 -19.38
C ASP A 1146 36.12 18.37 -18.90
N MET A 1147 36.39 17.34 -19.69
CA MET A 1147 35.75 16.02 -19.59
C MET A 1147 36.80 14.91 -19.70
N GLU A 1148 37.17 14.33 -18.56
CA GLU A 1148 38.01 13.14 -18.48
C GLU A 1148 37.17 11.87 -18.63
N LEU A 1149 37.43 11.12 -19.70
CA LEU A 1149 36.57 10.08 -20.27
C LEU A 1149 36.80 8.71 -19.62
N GLN A 1150 35.76 7.86 -19.58
CA GLN A 1150 35.85 6.52 -18.99
C GLN A 1150 36.71 5.53 -19.80
N GLY A 1151 36.97 5.79 -21.08
CA GLY A 1151 37.84 4.96 -21.92
C GLY A 1151 38.52 5.77 -23.02
N ASP A 1152 39.49 5.13 -23.68
CA ASP A 1152 40.36 5.78 -24.66
C ASP A 1152 39.69 6.03 -26.02
N ILE A 1153 40.06 7.16 -26.65
CA ILE A 1153 39.52 7.65 -27.91
C ILE A 1153 40.61 7.94 -28.96
N ARG A 1154 40.28 7.68 -30.23
CA ARG A 1154 41.15 7.97 -31.37
C ARG A 1154 41.05 9.45 -31.72
N LYS A 1155 41.92 10.26 -31.09
CA LYS A 1155 41.94 11.74 -31.17
C LYS A 1155 41.77 12.29 -32.61
N ASP A 1156 42.32 11.62 -33.62
CA ASP A 1156 42.38 12.08 -35.01
C ASP A 1156 41.07 11.78 -35.78
N ASP A 1157 40.29 10.81 -35.32
CA ASP A 1157 38.95 10.48 -35.83
C ASP A 1157 37.83 11.31 -35.12
N CYS A 1158 38.17 12.03 -34.05
CA CYS A 1158 37.23 12.82 -33.24
C CYS A 1158 36.94 14.19 -33.85
N ARG A 1159 35.68 14.65 -33.80
CA ARG A 1159 35.24 15.91 -34.42
C ARG A 1159 34.19 16.66 -33.60
N CYS A 1160 34.19 17.99 -33.73
CA CYS A 1160 33.16 18.86 -33.18
C CYS A 1160 32.53 19.72 -34.30
N VAL A 1161 31.21 19.62 -34.46
CA VAL A 1161 30.42 20.24 -35.53
C VAL A 1161 29.20 20.90 -34.91
N ILE A 1162 28.87 22.13 -35.29
CA ILE A 1162 27.61 22.76 -34.88
C ILE A 1162 26.48 22.22 -35.78
N LYS A 1163 25.39 21.73 -35.17
CA LYS A 1163 24.18 21.30 -35.85
C LYS A 1163 22.97 21.84 -35.10
N ASP A 1164 22.00 22.40 -35.81
CA ASP A 1164 20.76 22.96 -35.23
C ASP A 1164 21.06 24.02 -34.13
N ASP A 1165 22.05 24.88 -34.41
CA ASP A 1165 22.68 25.89 -33.54
C ASP A 1165 23.37 25.38 -32.25
N GLU A 1166 23.43 24.06 -32.02
CA GLU A 1166 24.03 23.43 -30.84
C GLU A 1166 25.34 22.67 -31.19
N PRO A 1167 26.41 22.74 -30.37
CA PRO A 1167 27.64 21.98 -30.62
C PRO A 1167 27.45 20.47 -30.40
N LEU A 1168 27.73 19.68 -31.43
CA LEU A 1168 27.77 18.22 -31.40
C LEU A 1168 29.23 17.76 -31.46
N ILE A 1169 29.65 16.92 -30.51
CA ILE A 1169 30.97 16.26 -30.51
C ILE A 1169 30.77 14.78 -30.81
N THR A 1170 31.54 14.24 -31.75
CA THR A 1170 31.66 12.80 -31.99
C THR A 1170 33.07 12.37 -31.57
N LEU A 1171 33.15 11.41 -30.67
CA LEU A 1171 34.38 10.77 -30.21
C LEU A 1171 34.43 9.35 -30.78
N ALA A 1172 35.53 8.96 -31.42
CA ALA A 1172 35.74 7.58 -31.87
C ALA A 1172 36.41 6.77 -30.75
N LYS A 1173 35.79 5.67 -30.33
CA LYS A 1173 36.33 4.77 -29.30
C LYS A 1173 37.56 4.04 -29.85
N GLU A 1174 38.60 3.87 -29.05
CA GLU A 1174 39.75 3.05 -29.50
C GLU A 1174 39.38 1.56 -29.58
N LYS A 1175 38.58 1.07 -28.63
CA LYS A 1175 38.06 -0.29 -28.55
C LYS A 1175 36.53 -0.27 -28.68
N ARG A 1176 35.97 -1.15 -29.51
CA ARG A 1176 34.51 -1.35 -29.63
C ARG A 1176 33.99 -2.04 -28.37
N ALA A 1177 33.33 -1.26 -27.52
CA ALA A 1177 32.75 -1.71 -26.25
C ALA A 1177 31.69 -0.70 -25.78
N CYS A 1178 30.66 -1.18 -25.08
CA CYS A 1178 29.69 -0.31 -24.41
C CYS A 1178 30.32 0.31 -23.15
N TRP A 1179 30.22 1.64 -23.00
CA TRP A 1179 30.70 2.35 -21.82
C TRP A 1179 29.56 2.54 -20.81
N CYS A 1180 29.74 2.11 -19.56
CA CYS A 1180 28.73 2.26 -18.50
C CYS A 1180 28.53 3.71 -18.01
N GLY A 1181 29.35 4.64 -18.50
CA GLY A 1181 29.35 6.07 -18.17
C GLY A 1181 30.26 6.83 -19.14
N LEU A 1182 30.14 8.17 -19.19
CA LEU A 1182 31.02 8.98 -20.04
C LEU A 1182 32.35 9.31 -19.37
N LEU A 1183 32.33 9.59 -18.06
CA LEU A 1183 33.42 10.25 -17.34
C LEU A 1183 33.92 9.42 -16.17
N LYS A 1184 35.22 9.49 -15.87
CA LYS A 1184 35.81 8.84 -14.68
C LYS A 1184 35.29 9.44 -13.37
N GLN A 1185 34.91 10.72 -13.37
CA GLN A 1185 34.31 11.42 -12.23
C GLN A 1185 32.92 11.98 -12.57
N ARG A 1186 32.01 11.93 -11.58
CA ARG A 1186 30.58 12.24 -11.77
C ARG A 1186 30.33 13.76 -11.83
N ASN A 1187 30.09 14.29 -13.03
CA ASN A 1187 29.74 15.70 -13.25
C ASN A 1187 28.20 15.91 -13.33
N PRO A 1188 27.58 16.75 -12.49
CA PRO A 1188 26.12 16.94 -12.48
C PRO A 1188 25.56 17.65 -13.72
N ASN A 1189 26.40 18.25 -14.56
CA ASN A 1189 25.98 18.88 -15.82
C ASN A 1189 25.97 17.90 -17.02
N VAL A 1190 26.37 16.64 -16.81
CA VAL A 1190 26.48 15.61 -17.85
C VAL A 1190 25.47 14.50 -17.58
N ALA A 1191 24.58 14.25 -18.54
CA ALA A 1191 23.50 13.27 -18.43
C ALA A 1191 23.41 12.39 -19.69
N PHE A 1192 22.93 11.16 -19.54
CA PHE A 1192 22.67 10.29 -20.69
C PHE A 1192 21.47 10.82 -21.50
N ASP A 1193 21.51 10.65 -22.82
CA ASP A 1193 20.49 11.11 -23.75
C ASP A 1193 19.50 9.98 -24.08
N PHE A 1194 18.59 9.73 -23.15
CA PHE A 1194 17.55 8.69 -23.26
C PHE A 1194 16.63 8.83 -24.48
N ASP A 1195 16.68 9.97 -25.18
CA ASP A 1195 15.91 10.23 -26.40
C ASP A 1195 16.51 9.55 -27.64
N HIS A 1196 17.71 8.94 -27.54
CA HIS A 1196 18.47 8.30 -28.65
C HIS A 1196 19.05 6.93 -28.23
N TRP A 1197 18.19 6.03 -27.73
CA TRP A 1197 18.56 4.65 -27.45
C TRP A 1197 18.31 3.78 -28.68
N GLU A 1198 19.36 3.49 -29.45
CA GLU A 1198 19.32 2.47 -30.50
C GLU A 1198 19.66 1.10 -29.89
N GLU A 1199 18.95 0.06 -30.31
CA GLU A 1199 19.32 -1.33 -30.05
C GLU A 1199 20.43 -1.75 -31.07
N CYS A 1200 21.34 -2.65 -30.67
CA CYS A 1200 22.36 -3.16 -31.59
C CYS A 1200 21.72 -4.14 -32.59
N GLU A 1201 21.37 -3.66 -33.78
CA GLU A 1201 21.00 -4.55 -34.89
C GLU A 1201 22.23 -5.33 -35.39
N GLU A 1202 22.18 -6.66 -35.34
CA GLU A 1202 23.11 -7.50 -36.09
C GLU A 1202 22.66 -7.62 -37.56
N ASP A 1203 23.56 -7.36 -38.50
CA ASP A 1203 23.31 -7.41 -39.95
C ASP A 1203 22.74 -8.78 -40.40
N SER A 1204 21.45 -8.84 -40.75
CA SER A 1204 20.84 -10.07 -41.26
C SER A 1204 21.31 -10.38 -42.70
N PRO A 1205 21.87 -11.58 -42.99
CA PRO A 1205 22.54 -11.85 -44.27
C PRO A 1205 21.60 -12.24 -45.43
N PHE A 1206 20.37 -11.71 -45.49
CA PHE A 1206 19.35 -12.09 -46.48
C PHE A 1206 18.73 -10.92 -47.25
N SER A 1207 19.56 -10.18 -47.99
CA SER A 1207 19.14 -9.09 -48.89
C SER A 1207 19.53 -9.31 -50.37
N LYS A 1208 19.57 -10.56 -50.85
CA LYS A 1208 19.76 -10.90 -52.27
C LYS A 1208 18.84 -12.03 -52.76
N VAL A 1209 18.48 -11.94 -54.05
CA VAL A 1209 17.76 -12.92 -54.88
C VAL A 1209 16.27 -13.13 -54.58
N VAL A 1210 15.43 -12.23 -55.12
CA VAL A 1210 14.22 -12.63 -55.87
C VAL A 1210 14.10 -11.74 -57.11
N ASN A 1211 14.52 -12.19 -58.29
CA ASN A 1211 14.13 -11.54 -59.56
C ASN A 1211 14.28 -12.45 -60.80
N SER A 1212 13.49 -13.53 -60.88
CA SER A 1212 13.27 -14.28 -62.14
C SER A 1212 11.96 -15.06 -62.10
N LYS A 1213 11.27 -15.13 -63.23
CA LYS A 1213 10.05 -15.95 -63.44
C LYS A 1213 10.38 -17.25 -64.19
N ASN A 1214 9.38 -18.14 -64.22
CA ASN A 1214 9.09 -19.19 -65.23
C ASN A 1214 9.58 -20.62 -64.94
N LEU A 1215 8.71 -21.56 -65.40
CA LEU A 1215 8.95 -22.99 -65.72
C LEU A 1215 9.20 -23.96 -64.54
N SER A 1216 8.86 -25.26 -64.61
CA SER A 1216 7.73 -25.98 -65.25
C SER A 1216 7.84 -27.49 -64.95
N CYS A 1217 6.70 -28.21 -64.86
CA CYS A 1217 6.62 -29.69 -64.94
C CYS A 1217 7.36 -30.49 -63.83
N LYS A 1218 7.24 -31.83 -63.72
CA LYS A 1218 6.06 -32.74 -63.71
C LYS A 1218 6.56 -34.15 -63.33
N VAL A 1219 5.88 -34.83 -62.39
CA VAL A 1219 5.58 -36.29 -62.33
C VAL A 1219 6.66 -37.33 -62.71
N ALA A 1220 7.08 -38.12 -61.73
CA ALA A 1220 7.22 -39.60 -61.74
C ALA A 1220 7.17 -40.08 -60.26
N ALA A 1221 6.54 -41.17 -59.79
CA ALA A 1221 6.23 -42.52 -60.33
C ALA A 1221 7.47 -43.44 -60.37
N LEU A 1222 7.43 -44.73 -59.95
CA LEU A 1222 6.34 -45.61 -59.46
C LEU A 1222 6.93 -46.84 -58.72
N VAL A 1223 6.10 -47.86 -58.41
CA VAL A 1223 6.42 -49.23 -57.89
C VAL A 1223 6.83 -49.29 -56.41
N GLU A 1224 6.24 -50.01 -55.45
CA GLU A 1224 5.17 -51.04 -55.26
C GLU A 1224 5.70 -52.34 -54.65
N ASN A 1225 5.12 -52.74 -53.50
CA ASN A 1225 4.59 -54.07 -53.13
C ASN A 1225 4.21 -54.04 -51.63
N SER A 1226 3.00 -54.38 -51.13
CA SER A 1226 1.98 -55.40 -51.50
C SER A 1226 2.40 -56.84 -51.12
N SER A 1227 1.55 -57.73 -50.58
CA SER A 1227 0.17 -57.64 -50.01
C SER A 1227 0.05 -58.64 -48.83
N SER A 1228 -1.05 -58.84 -48.08
CA SER A 1228 -2.43 -58.28 -48.03
C SER A 1228 -2.83 -58.15 -46.52
N SER A 1229 -3.96 -58.49 -45.89
CA SER A 1229 -5.31 -59.08 -46.14
C SER A 1229 -6.11 -58.90 -44.81
N SER A 1230 -7.45 -58.85 -44.70
CA SER A 1230 -8.58 -58.91 -45.66
C SER A 1230 -9.90 -58.46 -44.99
N GLU A 1231 -10.77 -57.77 -45.75
CA GLU A 1231 -12.25 -57.74 -45.64
C GLU A 1231 -12.92 -57.16 -44.35
N SER A 1232 -14.14 -56.59 -44.37
CA SER A 1232 -15.17 -56.48 -45.43
C SER A 1232 -15.86 -55.10 -45.50
N THR A 1233 -16.69 -54.89 -46.54
CA THR A 1233 -17.59 -53.73 -46.77
C THR A 1233 -18.89 -53.82 -45.92
N ASP A 1234 -19.93 -52.95 -45.97
CA ASP A 1234 -20.46 -52.08 -47.05
C ASP A 1234 -21.47 -50.98 -46.57
N GLY A 1235 -21.84 -50.06 -47.49
CA GLY A 1235 -22.98 -49.10 -47.37
C GLY A 1235 -22.69 -47.75 -46.68
N SER A 1236 -22.94 -46.55 -47.24
CA SER A 1236 -24.18 -45.92 -47.78
C SER A 1236 -25.17 -45.48 -46.68
N GLU A 1237 -25.71 -44.25 -46.64
CA GLU A 1237 -25.80 -43.18 -47.66
C GLU A 1237 -25.75 -41.76 -47.00
N SER A 1238 -26.01 -40.67 -47.74
CA SER A 1238 -25.60 -39.28 -47.40
C SER A 1238 -26.69 -38.31 -46.90
N GLU A 1239 -26.30 -37.42 -45.97
CA GLU A 1239 -26.64 -35.97 -45.96
C GLU A 1239 -25.36 -35.16 -45.64
#